data_AF-A0A5C5Z4N6-F1
#
_entry.id   AF-A0A5C5Z4N6-F1
#
_cell.length_a   1.000
_cell.length_b   1.000
_cell.length_c   1.000
_cell.angle_alpha   90.00
_cell.angle_beta   90.00
_cell.angle_gamma   90.00
#
_symmetry.space_group_name_H-M   'P 1'
#
loop_
_entity.id
_entity.type
_entity.pdbx_description
1 polymer ?
#
loop_
_entity_poly.entity_id
_entity_poly.type
_entity_poly.pdbx_seq_one_letter_code
_entity_poly.pdbx_strand_id
1 'polypeptide(L)'
;MKKTAFLLLMLAVSFVGKNPAQSQEFPNPTNLQTVRGAASTLQRSLSLMAESTAEKRNHVKVLFYGQSITEQDWSHAVADDLRKRFPHADLEIENRAIGGHSSQILSKTAEADLYPFYPDLLVFHVYGDHRDYEAIIRRVREQTTADILLQNDHFQRNGKLDEEKDPANLTPANWAPWFNHVFLPGLAEKYDVGLLDQRSVWKTYLEDNQLTPRDLLRDGVHLNEHGNHLMAEIVNSGLQYTPGTTVVEDDRVTTIPINSNDWTGGQLTIPFEGNRVDVITANQGEPREVQVLVDNRNPSDFPNAYCMTKTSGYLGTNWPCLLQIQRGPSPVIPETWSIRITEASDDYNQFRFTVTGSVSGDDGEGTATETFVSNSGRLKIEPRDWNLAYCRKVFEKPLTVDAVIQFDVVPQFNDHFIAKANPDPTRESTVRLIQGISNGQHTLTLIADSDTPITAVRVYRPPFARQTKSTPNVLVLYADDMGFGDLSIQNPASKIPTPNLDDLARQSMRFSNGHSSSGICTPSRYALLTGRYHWRDFHEIVGPFGKSVFDDKRLTLPEMMTAYGYTTAAIGKWHLGWDWDAIKKPNAKPITVSGSKQKSYPPEAFDWDKAIPGGPLAHGFHSYFGDTVINFPPYCWIQNDRVIKAPDAMLDTSKWRPIKEGSWECRPGPMASDWDPYQCLPTITHRGVEFIHAQKDNDKPFFLYFAFPSPHAPIIPNDAFDGQSEAGPYGDFVVETDNACGQLLDALRESGQADDTIVIFSADNGPENYAYVRDATYDHWSAEPFRGLKRDIYEGGHHVPFLIRWPGVTKPGTVSDSLASQIDIMATLADAIDYALPEDAAEDSHSLLPIIRGDSNLVRTAHVHNTYKNAYAIREENWLLIDSKTGYHRKPNQKWETKHLYNADDDQAVELYDLSIDIGQRHNVASHHPDRVRSMQARLKSIRSAKHSAPRFDP
;
A
#
# COMPACT_ATOMS: atom_id res chain seq x y z
N MET A 1 -12.05 -55.91 -14.26
CA MET A 1 -10.70 -56.09 -14.83
C MET A 1 -10.09 -54.73 -15.13
N LYS A 2 -8.91 -54.46 -14.57
CA LYS A 2 -7.96 -53.36 -14.87
C LYS A 2 -8.48 -51.91 -14.76
N LYS A 3 -8.54 -51.41 -13.51
CA LYS A 3 -8.14 -50.04 -13.04
C LYS A 3 -8.75 -49.80 -11.64
N THR A 4 -8.31 -50.59 -10.65
CA THR A 4 -8.84 -50.54 -9.27
C THR A 4 -7.75 -50.89 -8.26
N ALA A 5 -6.56 -50.31 -8.41
CA ALA A 5 -5.39 -50.69 -7.60
C ALA A 5 -4.41 -49.55 -7.26
N PHE A 6 -4.79 -48.27 -7.33
CA PHE A 6 -3.84 -47.17 -7.06
C PHE A 6 -4.34 -46.02 -6.16
N LEU A 7 -5.51 -46.13 -5.53
CA LEU A 7 -6.05 -45.01 -4.72
C LEU A 7 -6.74 -45.46 -3.42
N LEU A 8 -6.19 -46.48 -2.76
CA LEU A 8 -6.74 -46.99 -1.50
C LEU A 8 -5.65 -47.38 -0.47
N LEU A 9 -4.54 -46.62 -0.46
CA LEU A 9 -3.45 -46.85 0.50
C LEU A 9 -2.85 -45.54 1.05
N MET A 10 -3.67 -44.58 1.47
CA MET A 10 -3.25 -43.52 2.41
C MET A 10 -4.47 -42.97 3.15
N LEU A 11 -4.97 -43.73 4.14
CA LEU A 11 -5.60 -43.23 5.38
C LEU A 11 -6.15 -44.42 6.18
N ALA A 12 -5.76 -44.48 7.47
CA ALA A 12 -6.16 -45.42 8.53
C ALA A 12 -5.52 -46.82 8.55
N VAL A 13 -4.35 -46.93 9.20
CA VAL A 13 -4.08 -48.02 10.15
C VAL A 13 -3.36 -47.44 11.37
N SER A 14 -4.11 -47.28 12.45
CA SER A 14 -3.56 -47.18 13.81
C SER A 14 -3.15 -48.56 14.31
N PHE A 15 -1.98 -48.64 14.92
CA PHE A 15 -1.48 -49.67 15.86
C PHE A 15 -1.76 -51.15 15.52
N VAL A 16 -0.83 -51.76 14.78
CA VAL A 16 -0.45 -53.17 14.94
C VAL A 16 1.08 -53.22 15.02
N GLY A 17 1.60 -53.86 16.07
CA GLY A 17 3.02 -53.87 16.42
C GLY A 17 3.94 -54.20 15.25
N LYS A 18 4.81 -53.27 14.89
CA LYS A 18 5.94 -53.53 13.98
C LYS A 18 7.01 -54.31 14.75
N ASN A 19 7.39 -55.47 14.22
CA ASN A 19 8.71 -56.05 14.47
C ASN A 19 9.79 -55.00 14.14
N PRO A 20 10.94 -54.99 14.84
CA PRO A 20 11.98 -54.01 14.60
C PRO A 20 12.58 -54.24 13.21
N ALA A 21 12.16 -53.44 12.24
CA ALA A 21 12.85 -53.33 10.97
C ALA A 21 14.22 -52.68 11.26
N GLN A 22 15.30 -53.30 10.78
CA GLN A 22 16.62 -52.69 10.77
C GLN A 22 16.51 -51.30 10.13
N SER A 23 16.83 -50.24 10.87
CA SER A 23 16.96 -48.89 10.32
C SER A 23 18.01 -48.93 9.22
N GLN A 24 17.64 -48.52 8.01
CA GLN A 24 18.61 -48.37 6.93
C GLN A 24 19.54 -47.21 7.30
N GLU A 25 20.80 -47.49 7.62
CA GLU A 25 21.79 -46.46 7.93
C GLU A 25 22.25 -45.78 6.64
N PHE A 26 22.08 -44.46 6.56
CA PHE A 26 22.59 -43.63 5.48
C PHE A 26 23.96 -43.05 5.86
N PRO A 27 24.92 -42.92 4.90
CA PRO A 27 26.23 -42.36 5.20
C PRO A 27 26.12 -40.89 5.58
N ASN A 28 26.95 -40.44 6.52
CA ASN A 28 27.02 -39.03 6.90
C ASN A 28 27.87 -38.22 5.90
N PRO A 29 27.56 -36.93 5.68
CA PRO A 29 28.37 -36.08 4.84
C PRO A 29 29.78 -35.84 5.42
N THR A 30 30.79 -35.91 4.55
CA THR A 30 32.22 -35.79 4.86
C THR A 30 32.72 -34.35 4.91
N ASN A 31 32.01 -33.41 4.28
CA ASN A 31 32.39 -32.00 4.14
C ASN A 31 31.20 -31.07 4.45
N LEU A 32 30.84 -31.00 5.73
CA LEU A 32 29.86 -30.05 6.23
C LEU A 32 30.51 -28.66 6.25
N GLN A 33 30.28 -27.85 5.20
CA GLN A 33 30.70 -26.46 5.22
C GLN A 33 29.90 -25.68 6.29
N THR A 34 30.60 -24.89 7.09
CA THR A 34 30.02 -23.96 8.05
C THR A 34 29.22 -22.85 7.34
N VAL A 35 28.16 -22.38 7.99
CA VAL A 35 27.31 -21.24 7.58
C VAL A 35 28.16 -20.11 6.98
N ARG A 36 27.89 -19.71 5.74
CA ARG A 36 28.48 -18.51 5.12
C ARG A 36 27.71 -17.29 5.63
N GLY A 37 28.43 -16.24 6.01
CA GLY A 37 27.84 -15.12 6.75
C GLY A 37 27.84 -15.45 8.24
N ALA A 38 28.94 -15.05 8.88
CA ALA A 38 29.40 -15.27 10.24
C ALA A 38 28.56 -16.19 11.15
N ALA A 39 29.21 -17.27 11.63
CA ALA A 39 28.72 -18.11 12.73
C ALA A 39 28.19 -17.30 13.94
N SER A 40 28.63 -16.04 14.12
CA SER A 40 28.16 -15.08 15.15
C SER A 40 26.66 -14.75 15.08
N THR A 41 26.03 -14.75 13.90
CA THR A 41 24.64 -14.26 13.71
C THR A 41 23.58 -15.16 14.35
N LEU A 42 23.91 -16.44 14.59
CA LEU A 42 23.06 -17.42 15.27
C LEU A 42 23.47 -17.64 16.74
N GLN A 43 24.59 -17.06 17.16
CA GLN A 43 25.14 -17.37 18.49
C GLN A 43 24.28 -16.83 19.62
N ARG A 44 23.43 -15.81 19.42
CA ARG A 44 22.54 -15.34 20.50
C ARG A 44 21.62 -16.48 20.94
N SER A 45 20.86 -17.04 20.01
CA SER A 45 19.92 -18.12 20.30
C SER A 45 20.62 -19.43 20.66
N LEU A 46 21.75 -19.76 20.02
CA LEU A 46 22.51 -20.96 20.35
C LEU A 46 23.21 -20.87 21.72
N SER A 47 23.66 -19.68 22.15
CA SER A 47 24.23 -19.48 23.49
C SER A 47 23.17 -19.65 24.57
N LEU A 48 21.94 -19.14 24.37
CA LEU A 48 20.84 -19.37 25.30
C LEU A 48 20.59 -20.87 25.52
N MET A 49 20.66 -21.67 24.46
CA MET A 49 20.53 -23.14 24.55
C MET A 49 21.74 -23.77 25.26
N ALA A 50 22.95 -23.42 24.85
CA ALA A 50 24.20 -24.03 25.32
C ALA A 50 24.55 -23.68 26.77
N GLU A 51 24.21 -22.47 27.22
CA GLU A 51 24.46 -22.00 28.59
C GLU A 51 23.36 -22.42 29.58
N SER A 52 22.32 -23.11 29.11
CA SER A 52 21.30 -23.66 29.99
C SER A 52 21.88 -24.80 30.85
N THR A 53 21.68 -24.72 32.16
CA THR A 53 22.05 -25.79 33.12
C THR A 53 20.81 -26.30 33.86
N ALA A 54 20.94 -27.36 34.66
CA ALA A 54 19.85 -27.85 35.48
C ALA A 54 19.34 -26.79 36.49
N GLU A 55 20.20 -25.85 36.88
CA GLU A 55 19.92 -24.77 37.84
C GLU A 55 19.50 -23.46 37.16
N LYS A 56 19.74 -23.30 35.85
CA LYS A 56 19.38 -22.13 35.05
C LYS A 56 18.93 -22.56 33.67
N ARG A 57 17.63 -22.77 33.50
CA ARG A 57 17.01 -23.25 32.26
C ARG A 57 16.48 -22.06 31.47
N ASN A 58 17.08 -21.76 30.33
CA ASN A 58 16.61 -20.69 29.45
C ASN A 58 15.49 -21.21 28.56
N HIS A 59 14.45 -20.40 28.35
CA HIS A 59 13.40 -20.67 27.39
C HIS A 59 13.82 -20.17 26.00
N VAL A 60 13.74 -21.01 24.97
CA VAL A 60 14.15 -20.64 23.61
C VAL A 60 13.11 -21.09 22.60
N LYS A 61 12.63 -20.14 21.79
CA LYS A 61 11.63 -20.38 20.75
C LYS A 61 12.28 -20.64 19.40
N VAL A 62 12.03 -21.80 18.81
CA VAL A 62 12.52 -22.18 17.48
C VAL A 62 11.35 -22.36 16.53
N LEU A 63 11.38 -21.65 15.41
CA LEU A 63 10.36 -21.76 14.36
C LEU A 63 10.97 -22.27 13.07
N PHE A 64 10.44 -23.37 12.56
CA PHE A 64 10.61 -23.76 11.15
C PHE A 64 9.49 -23.12 10.34
N TYR A 65 9.86 -22.33 9.33
CA TYR A 65 8.90 -21.64 8.45
C TYR A 65 9.33 -21.73 6.99
N GLY A 66 8.36 -21.81 6.08
CA GLY A 66 8.64 -22.03 4.67
C GLY A 66 7.52 -22.78 3.97
N GLN A 67 7.87 -23.42 2.86
CA GLN A 67 6.92 -24.20 2.06
C GLN A 67 6.99 -25.71 2.35
N SER A 68 6.45 -26.56 1.47
CA SER A 68 6.34 -28.02 1.66
C SER A 68 7.67 -28.74 1.90
N ILE A 69 8.79 -28.19 1.41
CA ILE A 69 10.12 -28.72 1.70
C ILE A 69 10.44 -28.65 3.20
N THR A 70 9.98 -27.61 3.90
CA THR A 70 10.20 -27.38 5.32
C THR A 70 9.28 -28.22 6.20
N GLU A 71 8.15 -28.69 5.67
CA GLU A 71 7.24 -29.62 6.37
C GLU A 71 7.81 -31.05 6.50
N GLN A 72 8.90 -31.39 5.80
CA GLN A 72 9.39 -32.77 5.74
C GLN A 72 10.15 -33.22 7.01
N ASP A 73 10.34 -34.53 7.13
CA ASP A 73 10.86 -35.22 8.33
C ASP A 73 12.23 -34.72 8.82
N TRP A 74 13.05 -34.11 7.96
CA TRP A 74 14.32 -33.52 8.36
C TRP A 74 14.15 -32.45 9.46
N SER A 75 13.06 -31.68 9.44
CA SER A 75 12.81 -30.62 10.43
C SER A 75 12.57 -31.21 11.82
N HIS A 76 11.90 -32.37 11.89
CA HIS A 76 11.71 -33.13 13.12
C HIS A 76 13.03 -33.72 13.63
N ALA A 77 13.85 -34.29 12.73
CA ALA A 77 15.17 -34.80 13.09
C ALA A 77 16.09 -33.72 13.66
N VAL A 78 16.07 -32.50 13.10
CA VAL A 78 16.80 -31.34 13.63
C VAL A 78 16.26 -30.93 15.00
N ALA A 79 14.94 -30.88 15.17
CA ALA A 79 14.33 -30.55 16.46
C ALA A 79 14.72 -31.56 17.57
N ASP A 80 14.75 -32.85 17.25
CA ASP A 80 15.15 -33.90 18.18
C ASP A 80 16.65 -33.84 18.51
N ASP A 81 17.49 -33.52 17.52
CA ASP A 81 18.92 -33.29 17.75
C ASP A 81 19.17 -32.08 18.67
N LEU A 82 18.46 -30.96 18.48
CA LEU A 82 18.55 -29.80 19.38
C LEU A 82 18.18 -30.16 20.82
N ARG A 83 17.07 -30.89 21.02
CA ARG A 83 16.66 -31.37 22.36
C ARG A 83 17.70 -32.29 22.98
N LYS A 84 18.33 -33.14 22.17
CA LYS A 84 19.37 -34.07 22.63
C LYS A 84 20.67 -33.36 23.01
N ARG A 85 21.09 -32.36 22.23
CA ARG A 85 22.32 -31.59 22.48
C ARG A 85 22.17 -30.59 23.63
N PHE A 86 20.97 -30.03 23.82
CA PHE A 86 20.67 -29.01 24.83
C PHE A 86 19.56 -29.46 25.79
N PRO A 87 19.76 -30.54 26.57
CA PRO A 87 18.71 -31.15 27.38
C PRO A 87 18.22 -30.27 28.54
N HIS A 88 18.97 -29.22 28.89
CA HIS A 88 18.62 -28.30 29.96
C HIS A 88 17.88 -27.05 29.50
N ALA A 89 17.92 -26.72 28.20
CA ALA A 89 17.13 -25.63 27.63
C ALA A 89 15.65 -26.02 27.55
N ASP A 90 14.75 -25.08 27.87
CA ASP A 90 13.32 -25.24 27.64
C ASP A 90 13.00 -24.82 26.19
N LEU A 91 13.06 -25.79 25.27
CA LEU A 91 12.86 -25.54 23.84
C LEU A 91 11.38 -25.61 23.44
N GLU A 92 10.83 -24.47 23.00
CA GLU A 92 9.53 -24.38 22.30
C GLU A 92 9.80 -24.43 20.79
N ILE A 93 9.65 -25.61 20.19
CA ILE A 93 9.96 -25.83 18.77
C ILE A 93 8.66 -26.09 17.99
N GLU A 94 8.36 -25.23 17.03
CA GLU A 94 7.22 -25.37 16.13
C GLU A 94 7.64 -25.42 14.65
N ASN A 95 6.86 -26.15 13.85
CA ASN A 95 6.95 -26.10 12.40
C ASN A 95 5.61 -25.59 11.85
N ARG A 96 5.62 -24.35 11.33
CA ARG A 96 4.45 -23.68 10.75
C ARG A 96 4.57 -23.53 9.23
N ALA A 97 5.42 -24.34 8.60
CA ALA A 97 5.52 -24.37 7.14
C ALA A 97 4.17 -24.73 6.51
N ILE A 98 3.93 -24.20 5.30
CA ILE A 98 2.69 -24.43 4.56
C ILE A 98 3.05 -24.89 3.14
N GLY A 99 2.75 -26.15 2.83
CA GLY A 99 2.98 -26.72 1.52
C GLY A 99 2.26 -25.97 0.39
N GLY A 100 2.78 -26.08 -0.84
CA GLY A 100 2.11 -25.56 -2.04
C GLY A 100 1.96 -24.03 -2.14
N HIS A 101 2.62 -23.28 -1.26
CA HIS A 101 2.59 -21.83 -1.21
C HIS A 101 3.99 -21.25 -1.41
N SER A 102 4.14 -20.37 -2.40
CA SER A 102 5.37 -19.63 -2.67
C SER A 102 5.55 -18.47 -1.70
N SER A 103 6.69 -17.77 -1.78
CA SER A 103 7.00 -16.63 -0.90
C SER A 103 5.91 -15.54 -0.90
N GLN A 104 5.18 -15.34 -2.00
CA GLN A 104 4.11 -14.33 -2.10
C GLN A 104 2.85 -14.67 -1.33
N ILE A 105 2.64 -15.95 -1.04
CA ILE A 105 1.55 -16.38 -0.19
C ILE A 105 2.01 -16.46 1.26
N LEU A 106 3.23 -16.95 1.48
CA LEU A 106 3.82 -16.99 2.82
C LEU A 106 3.99 -15.59 3.43
N SER A 107 4.21 -14.55 2.60
CA SER A 107 4.28 -13.16 3.06
C SER A 107 2.98 -12.68 3.70
N LYS A 108 1.83 -13.21 3.24
CA LYS A 108 0.50 -12.94 3.82
C LYS A 108 0.29 -13.68 5.13
N THR A 109 0.64 -14.97 5.18
CA THR A 109 0.41 -15.82 6.37
C THR A 109 1.38 -15.54 7.51
N ALA A 110 2.55 -14.94 7.22
CA ALA A 110 3.55 -14.57 8.21
C ALA A 110 2.99 -13.65 9.31
N GLU A 111 1.97 -12.85 9.01
CA GLU A 111 1.27 -11.97 9.97
C GLU A 111 0.65 -12.74 11.15
N ALA A 112 0.10 -13.91 10.87
CA ALA A 112 -0.55 -14.74 11.88
C ALA A 112 0.41 -15.78 12.48
N ASP A 113 1.37 -16.26 11.69
CA ASP A 113 2.24 -17.36 12.08
C ASP A 113 3.53 -16.90 12.75
N LEU A 114 4.22 -15.94 12.16
CA LEU A 114 5.63 -15.69 12.43
C LEU A 114 5.81 -14.57 13.45
N TYR A 115 5.25 -13.39 13.17
CA TYR A 115 5.45 -12.21 14.02
C TYR A 115 4.83 -12.36 15.43
N PRO A 116 3.64 -12.98 15.60
CA PRO A 116 3.07 -13.22 16.92
C PRO A 116 3.85 -14.26 17.73
N PHE A 117 4.41 -15.28 17.05
CA PHE A 117 5.24 -16.31 17.69
C PHE A 117 6.53 -15.71 18.27
N TYR A 118 7.10 -14.71 17.57
CA TYR A 118 8.29 -13.97 17.98
C TYR A 118 9.47 -14.92 18.29
N PRO A 119 9.97 -15.66 17.28
CA PRO A 119 10.98 -16.70 17.51
C PRO A 119 12.32 -16.11 17.97
N ASP A 120 13.05 -16.88 18.77
CA ASP A 120 14.47 -16.63 19.01
C ASP A 120 15.32 -17.10 17.83
N LEU A 121 14.97 -18.27 17.27
CA LEU A 121 15.62 -18.84 16.09
C LEU A 121 14.57 -19.17 15.03
N LEU A 122 14.75 -18.61 13.83
CA LEU A 122 13.96 -18.89 12.64
C LEU A 122 14.79 -19.71 11.66
N VAL A 123 14.37 -20.94 11.36
CA VAL A 123 14.90 -21.73 10.25
C VAL A 123 13.96 -21.55 9.06
N PHE A 124 14.41 -20.80 8.04
CA PHE A 124 13.58 -20.40 6.91
C PHE A 124 14.08 -21.00 5.60
N HIS A 125 13.17 -21.63 4.85
CA HIS A 125 13.48 -22.14 3.52
C HIS A 125 12.26 -22.14 2.59
N VAL A 126 12.40 -21.48 1.44
CA VAL A 126 11.44 -21.48 0.34
C VAL A 126 12.21 -21.76 -0.94
N TYR A 127 11.86 -22.86 -1.60
CA TYR A 127 12.56 -23.34 -2.79
C TYR A 127 12.00 -22.66 -4.04
N GLY A 128 12.87 -21.99 -4.80
CA GLY A 128 12.62 -21.60 -6.18
C GLY A 128 11.85 -20.30 -6.48
N ASP A 129 10.93 -19.76 -5.66
CA ASP A 129 10.25 -18.47 -5.94
C ASP A 129 10.54 -17.42 -4.86
N HIS A 130 10.83 -16.20 -5.28
CA HIS A 130 11.53 -15.18 -4.50
C HIS A 130 10.88 -13.81 -4.41
N ARG A 131 9.78 -13.51 -5.15
CA ARG A 131 9.32 -12.12 -5.32
C ARG A 131 9.06 -11.40 -4.00
N ASP A 132 8.59 -12.12 -2.98
CA ASP A 132 8.36 -11.58 -1.63
C ASP A 132 9.30 -12.18 -0.56
N TYR A 133 10.33 -12.92 -0.96
CA TYR A 133 11.26 -13.57 -0.03
C TYR A 133 11.98 -12.52 0.82
N GLU A 134 12.52 -11.50 0.16
CA GLU A 134 13.16 -10.38 0.84
C GLU A 134 12.17 -9.66 1.77
N ALA A 135 10.91 -9.48 1.35
CA ALA A 135 9.90 -8.81 2.17
C ALA A 135 9.64 -9.57 3.48
N ILE A 136 9.61 -10.91 3.44
CA ILE A 136 9.50 -11.72 4.66
C ILE A 136 10.71 -11.46 5.56
N ILE A 137 11.94 -11.62 5.05
CA ILE A 137 13.17 -11.47 5.85
C ILE A 137 13.30 -10.08 6.44
N ARG A 138 13.07 -9.03 5.64
CA ARG A 138 13.03 -7.64 6.09
C ARG A 138 12.02 -7.47 7.23
N ARG A 139 10.79 -7.96 7.06
CA ARG A 139 9.74 -7.79 8.10
C ARG A 139 10.04 -8.59 9.36
N VAL A 140 10.66 -9.77 9.27
CA VAL A 140 11.16 -10.49 10.46
C VAL A 140 12.16 -9.62 11.22
N ARG A 141 13.09 -8.98 10.50
CA ARG A 141 14.10 -8.06 11.05
C ARG A 141 13.53 -6.76 11.61
N GLU A 142 12.41 -6.27 11.09
CA GLU A 142 11.71 -5.08 11.58
C GLU A 142 10.79 -5.37 12.78
N GLN A 143 10.29 -6.60 12.90
CA GLN A 143 9.26 -6.95 13.90
C GLN A 143 9.75 -7.89 15.00
N THR A 144 10.90 -8.54 14.85
CA THR A 144 11.39 -9.52 15.83
C THR A 144 12.89 -9.40 16.05
N THR A 145 13.37 -10.01 17.13
CA THR A 145 14.80 -10.11 17.45
C THR A 145 15.41 -11.43 16.96
N ALA A 146 14.69 -12.18 16.13
CA ALA A 146 15.06 -13.53 15.73
C ALA A 146 16.46 -13.60 15.09
N ASP A 147 17.21 -14.62 15.46
CA ASP A 147 18.31 -15.14 14.64
C ASP A 147 17.70 -15.92 13.49
N ILE A 148 18.22 -15.75 12.27
CA ILE A 148 17.62 -16.34 11.07
C ILE A 148 18.66 -17.20 10.36
N LEU A 149 18.31 -18.46 10.11
CA LEU A 149 19.05 -19.39 9.27
C LEU A 149 18.31 -19.61 7.96
N LEU A 150 18.87 -19.09 6.88
CA LEU A 150 18.46 -19.36 5.50
C LEU A 150 19.15 -20.61 4.96
N GLN A 151 18.51 -21.26 3.99
CA GLN A 151 19.07 -22.39 3.25
C GLN A 151 18.98 -22.10 1.76
N ASN A 152 20.08 -22.33 1.04
CA ASN A 152 20.05 -22.35 -0.41
C ASN A 152 19.43 -23.67 -0.93
N ASP A 153 18.92 -23.65 -2.15
CA ASP A 153 18.22 -24.77 -2.76
C ASP A 153 19.18 -25.92 -3.09
N HIS A 154 18.77 -27.14 -2.76
CA HIS A 154 19.38 -28.34 -3.29
C HIS A 154 19.15 -28.51 -4.81
N PHE A 155 19.71 -29.56 -5.39
CA PHE A 155 19.48 -29.88 -6.81
C PHE A 155 18.08 -30.45 -7.03
N GLN A 156 17.44 -30.06 -8.13
CA GLN A 156 16.21 -30.70 -8.59
C GLN A 156 16.50 -32.14 -9.07
N ARG A 157 15.48 -32.98 -9.12
CA ARG A 157 15.55 -34.39 -9.56
C ARG A 157 16.34 -34.62 -10.86
N ASN A 158 16.21 -33.70 -11.81
CA ASN A 158 16.87 -33.76 -13.12
C ASN A 158 17.91 -32.64 -13.30
N GLY A 159 18.33 -32.00 -12.20
CA GLY A 159 19.33 -30.93 -12.21
C GLY A 159 20.72 -31.45 -12.55
N LYS A 160 21.50 -30.61 -13.25
CA LYS A 160 22.92 -30.88 -13.49
C LYS A 160 23.73 -30.48 -12.26
N LEU A 161 24.74 -31.28 -11.91
CA LEU A 161 25.67 -31.00 -10.81
C LEU A 161 26.79 -30.03 -11.23
N ASP A 162 27.01 -29.88 -12.54
CA ASP A 162 27.81 -28.79 -13.09
C ASP A 162 26.90 -27.59 -13.34
N GLU A 163 27.27 -26.45 -12.78
CA GLU A 163 26.58 -25.18 -12.96
C GLU A 163 27.59 -24.05 -12.84
N GLU A 164 27.31 -22.94 -13.52
CA GLU A 164 28.07 -21.70 -13.35
C GLU A 164 27.93 -21.20 -11.91
N LYS A 165 29.04 -20.79 -11.29
CA LYS A 165 29.09 -20.34 -9.90
C LYS A 165 29.64 -18.93 -9.75
N ASP A 166 30.28 -18.40 -10.79
CA ASP A 166 30.82 -17.05 -10.76
C ASP A 166 29.67 -16.03 -10.74
N PRO A 167 29.46 -15.28 -9.64
CA PRO A 167 28.39 -14.30 -9.55
C PRO A 167 28.40 -13.28 -10.71
N ALA A 168 29.57 -12.98 -11.28
CA ALA A 168 29.70 -12.04 -12.40
C ALA A 168 29.06 -12.55 -13.70
N ASN A 169 28.89 -13.86 -13.85
CA ASN A 169 28.31 -14.51 -15.03
C ASN A 169 26.84 -14.91 -14.83
N LEU A 170 26.28 -14.64 -13.66
CA LEU A 170 24.94 -15.08 -13.28
C LEU A 170 23.94 -13.93 -13.33
N THR A 171 22.82 -14.16 -13.99
CA THR A 171 21.67 -13.24 -14.06
C THR A 171 20.39 -13.99 -13.74
N PRO A 172 19.25 -13.31 -13.49
CA PRO A 172 17.97 -13.98 -13.31
C PRO A 172 17.54 -14.91 -14.45
N ALA A 173 18.13 -14.77 -15.66
CA ALA A 173 17.93 -15.73 -16.76
C ALA A 173 18.48 -17.13 -16.46
N ASN A 174 19.48 -17.22 -15.57
CA ASN A 174 20.07 -18.46 -15.05
C ASN A 174 19.53 -18.73 -13.65
N TRP A 175 18.21 -18.92 -13.55
CA TRP A 175 17.45 -18.89 -12.29
C TRP A 175 18.10 -19.62 -11.11
N ALA A 176 18.27 -20.94 -11.18
CA ALA A 176 18.75 -21.72 -10.04
C ALA A 176 20.18 -21.35 -9.61
N PRO A 177 21.17 -21.24 -10.51
CA PRO A 177 22.49 -20.74 -10.13
C PRO A 177 22.48 -19.31 -9.57
N TRP A 178 21.77 -18.37 -10.20
CA TRP A 178 21.69 -16.98 -9.75
C TRP A 178 21.04 -16.86 -8.37
N PHE A 179 19.94 -17.57 -8.14
CA PHE A 179 19.24 -17.54 -6.86
C PHE A 179 20.15 -18.01 -5.71
N ASN A 180 20.90 -19.10 -5.94
CA ASN A 180 21.71 -19.74 -4.90
C ASN A 180 23.09 -19.11 -4.69
N HIS A 181 23.70 -18.53 -5.73
CA HIS A 181 25.05 -17.96 -5.67
C HIS A 181 25.09 -16.44 -5.67
N VAL A 182 23.97 -15.76 -5.96
CA VAL A 182 23.87 -14.29 -6.00
C VAL A 182 22.78 -13.78 -5.06
N PHE A 183 21.52 -14.15 -5.30
CA PHE A 183 20.39 -13.58 -4.57
C PHE A 183 20.42 -13.90 -3.07
N LEU A 184 20.45 -15.19 -2.69
CA LEU A 184 20.44 -15.59 -1.28
C LEU A 184 21.69 -15.14 -0.52
N PRO A 185 22.92 -15.25 -1.07
CA PRO A 185 24.10 -14.67 -0.42
C PRO A 185 24.00 -13.16 -0.22
N GLY A 186 23.56 -12.41 -1.24
CA GLY A 186 23.38 -10.96 -1.13
C GLY A 186 22.29 -10.58 -0.11
N LEU A 187 21.21 -11.34 -0.06
CA LEU A 187 20.15 -11.17 0.94
C LEU A 187 20.68 -11.45 2.36
N ALA A 188 21.47 -12.52 2.51
CA ALA A 188 22.05 -12.91 3.78
C ALA A 188 23.00 -11.85 4.34
N GLU A 189 23.85 -11.30 3.48
CA GLU A 189 24.73 -10.17 3.81
C GLU A 189 23.94 -8.91 4.16
N LYS A 190 22.94 -8.54 3.34
CA LYS A 190 22.14 -7.31 3.53
C LYS A 190 21.42 -7.25 4.88
N TYR A 191 20.90 -8.38 5.36
CA TYR A 191 20.10 -8.45 6.59
C TYR A 191 20.83 -9.11 7.77
N ASP A 192 22.15 -9.33 7.62
CA ASP A 192 23.02 -9.99 8.60
C ASP A 192 22.44 -11.32 9.11
N VAL A 193 21.99 -12.19 8.21
CA VAL A 193 21.40 -13.50 8.56
C VAL A 193 22.32 -14.64 8.15
N GLY A 194 22.21 -15.79 8.83
CA GLY A 194 23.00 -16.97 8.49
C GLY A 194 22.52 -17.60 7.18
N LEU A 195 23.43 -18.02 6.30
CA LEU A 195 23.12 -18.79 5.10
C LEU A 195 23.85 -20.13 5.09
N LEU A 196 23.08 -21.21 5.03
CA LEU A 196 23.58 -22.56 4.91
C LEU A 196 23.77 -22.95 3.43
N ASP A 197 25.00 -23.29 3.05
CA ASP A 197 25.33 -23.74 1.69
C ASP A 197 25.02 -25.23 1.50
N GLN A 198 23.73 -25.55 1.54
CA GLN A 198 23.21 -26.90 1.28
C GLN A 198 23.61 -27.42 -0.10
N ARG A 199 23.59 -26.56 -1.12
CA ARG A 199 23.83 -26.92 -2.52
C ARG A 199 25.21 -27.51 -2.74
N SER A 200 26.26 -26.90 -2.17
CA SER A 200 27.63 -27.42 -2.29
C SER A 200 27.82 -28.75 -1.54
N VAL A 201 27.20 -28.89 -0.36
CA VAL A 201 27.28 -30.13 0.42
C VAL A 201 26.56 -31.27 -0.29
N TRP A 202 25.38 -30.99 -0.87
CA TRP A 202 24.65 -31.96 -1.70
C TRP A 202 25.48 -32.47 -2.87
N LYS A 203 26.14 -31.57 -3.60
CA LYS A 203 27.00 -31.97 -4.72
C LYS A 203 28.10 -32.94 -4.26
N THR A 204 28.82 -32.56 -3.22
CA THR A 204 29.94 -33.37 -2.67
C THR A 204 29.43 -34.73 -2.19
N TYR A 205 28.29 -34.74 -1.48
CA TYR A 205 27.68 -35.98 -0.99
C TYR A 205 27.27 -36.93 -2.12
N LEU A 206 26.67 -36.39 -3.18
CA LEU A 206 26.28 -37.17 -4.35
C LEU A 206 27.50 -37.78 -5.05
N GLU A 207 28.58 -37.01 -5.20
CA GLU A 207 29.83 -37.47 -5.81
C GLU A 207 30.52 -38.55 -4.96
N ASP A 208 30.68 -38.32 -3.66
CA ASP A 208 31.34 -39.25 -2.72
C ASP A 208 30.62 -40.60 -2.62
N ASN A 209 29.29 -40.60 -2.75
CA ASN A 209 28.46 -41.79 -2.61
C ASN A 209 28.00 -42.36 -3.97
N GLN A 210 28.46 -41.81 -5.09
CA GLN A 210 28.08 -42.23 -6.45
C GLN A 210 26.55 -42.20 -6.68
N LEU A 211 25.89 -41.18 -6.15
CA LEU A 211 24.45 -40.95 -6.24
C LEU A 211 24.12 -39.84 -7.25
N THR A 212 22.85 -39.77 -7.62
CA THR A 212 22.26 -38.66 -8.37
C THR A 212 21.18 -37.98 -7.54
N PRO A 213 20.73 -36.74 -7.87
CA PRO A 213 19.63 -36.10 -7.16
C PRO A 213 18.35 -36.97 -7.09
N ARG A 214 18.13 -37.87 -8.07
CA ARG A 214 16.99 -38.79 -8.08
C ARG A 214 16.97 -39.75 -6.90
N ASP A 215 18.14 -40.09 -6.38
CA ASP A 215 18.30 -41.06 -5.30
C ASP A 215 17.97 -40.46 -3.93
N LEU A 216 17.91 -39.13 -3.84
CA LEU A 216 17.55 -38.38 -2.62
C LEU A 216 16.13 -37.78 -2.67
N LEU A 217 15.45 -37.87 -3.82
CA LEU A 217 14.19 -37.18 -4.08
C LEU A 217 13.06 -38.15 -4.44
N ARG A 218 11.88 -37.95 -3.86
CA ARG A 218 10.66 -38.71 -4.20
C ARG A 218 9.97 -38.17 -5.46
N ASP A 219 10.08 -36.87 -5.70
CA ASP A 219 9.55 -36.18 -6.88
C ASP A 219 10.57 -35.18 -7.43
N GLY A 220 10.12 -34.08 -8.06
CA GLY A 220 11.00 -33.07 -8.64
C GLY A 220 11.87 -32.33 -7.62
N VAL A 221 11.39 -32.14 -6.39
CA VAL A 221 12.06 -31.35 -5.35
C VAL A 221 11.90 -31.92 -3.94
N HIS A 222 10.88 -32.72 -3.64
CA HIS A 222 10.71 -33.24 -2.27
C HIS A 222 11.63 -34.41 -1.97
N LEU A 223 12.17 -34.41 -0.76
CA LEU A 223 13.10 -35.39 -0.23
C LEU A 223 12.42 -36.75 -0.02
N ASN A 224 13.15 -37.84 -0.25
CA ASN A 224 12.82 -39.17 0.26
C ASN A 224 13.50 -39.37 1.65
N GLU A 225 13.46 -40.57 2.21
CA GLU A 225 14.05 -40.86 3.53
C GLU A 225 15.56 -40.52 3.59
N HIS A 226 16.32 -40.89 2.55
CA HIS A 226 17.74 -40.59 2.42
C HIS A 226 18.01 -39.08 2.29
N GLY A 227 17.22 -38.39 1.48
CA GLY A 227 17.30 -36.93 1.33
C GLY A 227 16.98 -36.19 2.63
N ASN A 228 16.01 -36.67 3.41
CA ASN A 228 15.68 -36.10 4.73
C ASN A 228 16.82 -36.28 5.72
N HIS A 229 17.44 -37.46 5.76
CA HIS A 229 18.65 -37.70 6.57
C HIS A 229 19.75 -36.68 6.22
N LEU A 230 20.09 -36.56 4.93
CA LEU A 230 21.13 -35.64 4.50
C LEU A 230 20.80 -34.17 4.83
N MET A 231 19.55 -33.75 4.60
CA MET A 231 19.09 -32.40 4.94
C MET A 231 19.25 -32.11 6.44
N ALA A 232 18.84 -33.05 7.30
CA ALA A 232 18.94 -32.90 8.75
C ALA A 232 20.40 -32.75 9.20
N GLU A 233 21.31 -33.59 8.69
CA GLU A 233 22.74 -33.50 9.00
C GLU A 233 23.34 -32.16 8.56
N ILE A 234 22.95 -31.65 7.39
CA ILE A 234 23.40 -30.34 6.89
C ILE A 234 22.89 -29.22 7.79
N VAL A 235 21.60 -29.18 8.13
CA VAL A 235 21.04 -28.14 9.00
C VAL A 235 21.62 -28.21 10.42
N ASN A 236 21.80 -29.40 10.98
CA ASN A 236 22.44 -29.59 12.28
C ASN A 236 23.88 -29.05 12.30
N SER A 237 24.61 -29.15 11.18
CA SER A 237 25.95 -28.57 11.07
C SER A 237 25.96 -27.04 11.12
N GLY A 238 24.88 -26.39 10.68
CA GLY A 238 24.70 -24.95 10.76
C GLY A 238 24.28 -24.46 12.15
N LEU A 239 23.67 -25.32 12.96
CA LEU A 239 23.14 -25.01 14.30
C LEU A 239 24.12 -25.44 15.41
N GLN A 240 25.39 -25.04 15.28
CA GLN A 240 26.46 -25.37 16.23
C GLN A 240 26.83 -24.16 17.09
N TYR A 241 26.82 -24.36 18.40
CA TYR A 241 27.34 -23.37 19.35
C TYR A 241 28.86 -23.34 19.29
N THR A 242 29.44 -22.14 19.24
CA THR A 242 30.89 -21.93 19.29
C THR A 242 31.26 -21.38 20.67
N PRO A 243 32.00 -22.13 21.52
CA PRO A 243 32.43 -21.62 22.81
C PRO A 243 33.38 -20.42 22.68
N GLY A 244 33.15 -19.37 23.47
CA GLY A 244 34.07 -18.23 23.56
C GLY A 244 33.96 -17.21 22.42
N THR A 245 33.09 -17.41 21.42
CA THR A 245 32.59 -16.28 20.63
C THR A 245 31.80 -15.39 21.58
N THR A 246 32.39 -14.26 21.95
CA THR A 246 31.64 -13.19 22.61
C THR A 246 30.50 -12.87 21.67
N VAL A 247 29.25 -13.07 22.12
CA VAL A 247 28.12 -12.42 21.48
C VAL A 247 28.50 -10.94 21.52
N VAL A 248 28.91 -10.39 20.37
CA VAL A 248 29.13 -8.95 20.20
C VAL A 248 27.93 -8.29 20.86
N GLU A 249 28.14 -7.40 21.84
CA GLU A 249 27.10 -6.77 22.66
C GLU A 249 25.77 -6.67 21.90
N ASP A 250 24.90 -7.68 22.08
CA ASP A 250 23.71 -7.87 21.25
C ASP A 250 22.57 -7.17 21.96
N ASP A 251 22.36 -5.92 21.57
CA ASP A 251 21.40 -5.02 22.19
C ASP A 251 19.96 -5.30 21.77
N ARG A 252 19.72 -6.29 20.88
CA ARG A 252 18.39 -6.69 20.44
C ARG A 252 17.52 -7.15 21.61
N VAL A 253 18.10 -7.73 22.66
CA VAL A 253 17.38 -8.13 23.87
C VAL A 253 18.13 -7.66 25.10
N THR A 254 17.62 -6.61 25.76
CA THR A 254 18.24 -6.01 26.93
C THR A 254 17.42 -6.27 28.18
N THR A 255 18.06 -6.58 29.30
CA THR A 255 17.40 -6.75 30.61
C THR A 255 17.81 -5.62 31.55
N ILE A 256 16.84 -4.84 32.00
CA ILE A 256 16.99 -3.70 32.90
C ILE A 256 16.65 -4.17 34.32
N PRO A 257 17.62 -4.24 35.25
CA PRO A 257 17.34 -4.64 36.64
C PRO A 257 16.53 -3.55 37.36
N ILE A 258 15.59 -3.98 38.21
CA ILE A 258 14.73 -3.11 39.02
C ILE A 258 15.08 -3.28 40.50
N ASN A 259 15.33 -2.16 41.17
CA ASN A 259 15.60 -2.08 42.60
C ASN A 259 14.40 -1.45 43.33
N SER A 260 14.32 -1.66 44.64
CA SER A 260 13.26 -1.08 45.48
C SER A 260 13.19 0.45 45.39
N ASN A 261 14.34 1.12 45.18
CA ASN A 261 14.43 2.57 45.11
C ASN A 261 13.97 3.16 43.77
N ASP A 262 13.74 2.32 42.75
CA ASP A 262 13.27 2.77 41.43
C ASP A 262 11.75 3.05 41.45
N TRP A 263 11.04 2.56 42.48
CA TRP A 263 9.64 2.85 42.71
C TRP A 263 9.46 4.18 43.44
N THR A 264 8.71 5.11 42.83
CA THR A 264 8.37 6.40 43.43
C THR A 264 6.85 6.54 43.53
N GLY A 265 6.32 6.60 44.76
CA GLY A 265 4.88 6.78 44.99
C GLY A 265 4.00 5.66 44.43
N GLY A 266 4.51 4.42 44.42
CA GLY A 266 3.81 3.25 43.85
C GLY A 266 3.92 3.14 42.33
N GLN A 267 4.79 3.92 41.69
CA GLN A 267 5.01 3.89 40.25
C GLN A 267 6.47 3.60 39.90
N LEU A 268 6.68 2.82 38.85
CA LEU A 268 7.98 2.55 38.23
C LEU A 268 7.91 3.00 36.77
N THR A 269 8.74 3.97 36.39
CA THR A 269 8.79 4.52 35.03
C THR A 269 10.14 4.21 34.38
N ILE A 270 10.11 3.56 33.21
CA ILE A 270 11.30 3.09 32.51
C ILE A 270 11.22 3.53 31.05
N PRO A 271 12.15 4.37 30.56
CA PRO A 271 12.30 4.58 29.13
C PRO A 271 12.87 3.31 28.49
N PHE A 272 12.36 2.94 27.33
CA PHE A 272 12.90 1.82 26.56
C PHE A 272 12.82 2.07 25.06
N GLU A 273 13.69 1.40 24.31
CA GLU A 273 13.63 1.36 22.85
C GLU A 273 13.33 -0.07 22.39
N GLY A 274 12.26 -0.26 21.63
CA GLY A 274 11.90 -1.57 21.10
C GLY A 274 10.42 -1.71 20.78
N ASN A 275 10.01 -2.94 20.49
CA ASN A 275 8.62 -3.24 20.08
C ASN A 275 7.89 -4.26 20.97
N ARG A 276 8.58 -4.79 21.99
CA ARG A 276 8.05 -5.72 22.98
C ARG A 276 8.75 -5.51 24.31
N VAL A 277 7.98 -5.68 25.39
CA VAL A 277 8.47 -5.61 26.76
C VAL A 277 7.86 -6.74 27.60
N ASP A 278 8.71 -7.44 28.35
CA ASP A 278 8.33 -8.44 29.34
C ASP A 278 8.87 -8.03 30.72
N VAL A 279 8.25 -8.49 31.80
CA VAL A 279 8.77 -8.38 33.18
C VAL A 279 9.26 -9.72 33.69
N ILE A 280 10.27 -9.70 34.57
CA ILE A 280 10.84 -10.88 35.22
C ILE A 280 10.52 -10.82 36.72
N THR A 281 9.92 -11.89 37.25
CA THR A 281 9.53 -11.95 38.67
C THR A 281 10.53 -12.69 39.56
N ALA A 282 10.63 -12.28 40.82
CA ALA A 282 11.46 -12.87 41.86
C ALA A 282 11.00 -14.29 42.23
N ASN A 283 11.88 -15.07 42.85
CA ASN A 283 11.55 -16.39 43.40
C ASN A 283 10.76 -16.34 44.71
N GLN A 284 10.61 -15.16 45.31
CA GLN A 284 9.87 -14.94 46.56
C GLN A 284 9.12 -13.60 46.48
N GLY A 285 8.04 -13.49 47.25
CA GLY A 285 7.20 -12.29 47.32
C GLY A 285 5.72 -12.61 47.17
N GLU A 286 4.88 -11.78 47.79
CA GLU A 286 3.44 -11.93 47.72
C GLU A 286 2.91 -11.54 46.32
N PRO A 287 1.87 -12.22 45.81
CA PRO A 287 1.22 -11.81 44.57
C PRO A 287 0.69 -10.38 44.65
N ARG A 288 1.00 -9.57 43.62
CA ARG A 288 0.55 -8.18 43.52
C ARG A 288 -0.04 -7.91 42.15
N GLU A 289 -1.17 -7.21 42.15
CA GLU A 289 -1.73 -6.67 40.91
C GLU A 289 -0.93 -5.44 40.49
N VAL A 290 -0.59 -5.39 39.21
CA VAL A 290 0.20 -4.31 38.61
C VAL A 290 -0.53 -3.83 37.37
N GLN A 291 -0.81 -2.53 37.31
CA GLN A 291 -1.29 -1.87 36.10
C GLN A 291 -0.11 -1.53 35.21
N VAL A 292 -0.31 -1.67 33.90
CA VAL A 292 0.67 -1.40 32.85
C VAL A 292 0.19 -0.21 32.02
N LEU A 293 1.07 0.75 31.81
CA LEU A 293 0.89 1.82 30.83
C LEU A 293 2.11 1.89 29.92
N VAL A 294 1.88 2.14 28.63
CA VAL A 294 2.91 2.45 27.65
C VAL A 294 2.57 3.79 27.02
N ASP A 295 3.50 4.75 27.10
CA ASP A 295 3.28 6.14 26.68
C ASP A 295 2.01 6.74 27.31
N ASN A 296 1.81 6.47 28.61
CA ASN A 296 0.65 6.89 29.40
C ASN A 296 -0.72 6.39 28.89
N ARG A 297 -0.75 5.30 28.11
CA ARG A 297 -1.96 4.64 27.61
C ARG A 297 -1.98 3.17 28.02
N ASN A 298 -3.17 2.56 28.04
CA ASN A 298 -3.25 1.13 28.28
C ASN A 298 -2.68 0.38 27.07
N PRO A 299 -1.98 -0.74 27.25
CA PRO A 299 -1.57 -1.61 26.15
C PRO A 299 -2.70 -2.00 25.17
N SER A 300 -3.94 -2.13 25.64
CA SER A 300 -5.13 -2.36 24.79
C SER A 300 -5.46 -1.22 23.83
N ASP A 301 -4.96 -0.01 24.07
CA ASP A 301 -5.16 1.14 23.18
C ASP A 301 -4.28 1.05 21.91
N PHE A 302 -3.34 0.10 21.85
CA PHE A 302 -2.44 -0.10 20.72
C PHE A 302 -3.01 -1.14 19.75
N PRO A 303 -3.45 -0.75 18.54
CA PRO A 303 -4.08 -1.68 17.60
C PRO A 303 -3.17 -2.87 17.26
N ASN A 304 -1.89 -2.63 17.04
CA ASN A 304 -0.95 -3.67 16.64
C ASN A 304 -0.57 -4.64 17.79
N ALA A 305 -1.03 -4.38 19.01
CA ALA A 305 -0.88 -5.30 20.14
C ALA A 305 -1.90 -6.45 20.13
N TYR A 306 -2.75 -6.56 19.11
CA TYR A 306 -3.63 -7.71 18.91
C TYR A 306 -3.12 -8.57 17.75
N CYS A 307 -3.29 -9.89 17.84
CA CYS A 307 -2.99 -10.83 16.77
C CYS A 307 -4.29 -11.43 16.25
N MET A 308 -4.50 -11.44 14.93
CA MET A 308 -5.50 -12.31 14.29
C MET A 308 -4.84 -13.64 13.97
N THR A 309 -5.31 -14.73 14.54
CA THR A 309 -4.75 -16.05 14.28
C THR A 309 -5.07 -16.52 12.88
N LYS A 310 -4.33 -17.53 12.41
CA LYS A 310 -4.60 -18.18 11.14
C LYS A 310 -6.00 -18.81 11.19
N THR A 311 -6.75 -18.70 10.08
CA THR A 311 -8.04 -19.38 9.98
C THR A 311 -7.91 -20.89 10.05
N SER A 312 -8.97 -21.55 10.52
CA SER A 312 -9.10 -23.00 10.45
C SER A 312 -8.83 -23.49 9.02
N GLY A 313 -8.10 -24.60 8.94
CA GLY A 313 -7.62 -25.07 7.67
C GLY A 313 -8.68 -25.81 6.85
N TYR A 314 -8.51 -25.76 5.54
CA TYR A 314 -9.42 -26.33 4.56
C TYR A 314 -9.59 -27.84 4.80
N LEU A 315 -10.79 -28.29 5.14
CA LEU A 315 -11.11 -29.70 5.44
C LEU A 315 -10.18 -30.35 6.48
N GLY A 316 -9.75 -29.58 7.49
CA GLY A 316 -8.86 -30.06 8.56
C GLY A 316 -7.40 -30.21 8.15
N THR A 317 -7.00 -29.68 6.99
CA THR A 317 -5.59 -29.51 6.62
C THR A 317 -4.97 -28.33 7.38
N ASN A 318 -3.67 -28.09 7.21
CA ASN A 318 -3.00 -26.88 7.73
C ASN A 318 -3.06 -25.68 6.75
N TRP A 319 -3.77 -25.82 5.63
CA TRP A 319 -3.88 -24.76 4.62
C TRP A 319 -5.02 -23.82 5.01
N PRO A 320 -4.73 -22.55 5.31
CA PRO A 320 -5.77 -21.65 5.78
C PRO A 320 -6.79 -21.37 4.68
N CYS A 321 -8.05 -21.23 5.08
CA CYS A 321 -9.12 -20.86 4.16
C CYS A 321 -9.02 -19.39 3.72
N LEU A 322 -8.43 -18.53 4.55
CA LEU A 322 -8.05 -17.15 4.24
C LEU A 322 -6.55 -16.95 4.46
N LEU A 323 -5.86 -16.42 3.47
CA LEU A 323 -4.41 -16.15 3.52
C LEU A 323 -4.07 -15.00 4.47
N GLN A 324 -4.98 -14.03 4.59
CA GLN A 324 -4.86 -12.89 5.48
C GLN A 324 -6.26 -12.41 5.89
N ILE A 325 -6.36 -11.91 7.12
CA ILE A 325 -7.53 -11.17 7.60
C ILE A 325 -7.04 -9.79 7.98
N GLN A 326 -7.79 -8.77 7.54
CA GLN A 326 -7.44 -7.38 7.80
C GLN A 326 -8.32 -6.81 8.91
N ARG A 327 -7.78 -5.82 9.61
CA ARG A 327 -8.55 -5.00 10.55
C ARG A 327 -9.47 -4.09 9.76
N GLY A 328 -10.72 -4.01 10.19
CA GLY A 328 -11.64 -3.00 9.70
C GLY A 328 -11.37 -1.63 10.33
N PRO A 329 -12.21 -0.61 10.01
CA PRO A 329 -12.05 0.75 10.53
C PRO A 329 -12.23 0.88 12.06
N SER A 330 -12.90 -0.08 12.70
CA SER A 330 -13.11 -0.12 14.15
C SER A 330 -12.01 -0.93 14.85
N PRO A 331 -11.59 -0.57 16.08
CA PRO A 331 -10.64 -1.35 16.87
C PRO A 331 -11.09 -2.80 17.04
N VAL A 332 -10.17 -3.75 17.06
CA VAL A 332 -10.52 -5.16 17.33
C VAL A 332 -10.61 -5.42 18.83
N ILE A 333 -11.35 -6.46 19.21
CA ILE A 333 -11.44 -6.94 20.61
C ILE A 333 -11.11 -8.43 20.66
N PRO A 334 -10.70 -8.96 21.83
CA PRO A 334 -10.49 -10.40 21.97
C PRO A 334 -11.80 -11.16 21.78
N GLU A 335 -11.90 -11.93 20.70
CA GLU A 335 -13.05 -12.79 20.42
C GLU A 335 -12.71 -13.84 19.36
N THR A 336 -13.51 -14.91 19.33
CA THR A 336 -13.47 -15.93 18.27
C THR A 336 -14.45 -15.54 17.18
N TRP A 337 -13.98 -15.51 15.95
CA TRP A 337 -14.79 -15.24 14.76
C TRP A 337 -15.11 -16.54 14.03
N SER A 338 -16.34 -16.63 13.54
CA SER A 338 -16.85 -17.74 12.76
C SER A 338 -17.41 -17.24 11.44
N ILE A 339 -16.86 -17.72 10.33
CA ILE A 339 -17.34 -17.45 8.98
C ILE A 339 -18.01 -18.71 8.46
N ARG A 340 -19.32 -18.67 8.25
CA ARG A 340 -20.10 -19.80 7.76
C ARG A 340 -20.34 -19.65 6.26
N ILE A 341 -19.94 -20.62 5.47
CA ILE A 341 -20.26 -20.66 4.04
C ILE A 341 -21.72 -21.07 3.86
N THR A 342 -22.54 -20.19 3.28
CA THR A 342 -23.99 -20.40 3.12
C THR A 342 -24.37 -20.90 1.74
N GLU A 343 -23.63 -20.48 0.71
CA GLU A 343 -23.82 -20.93 -0.67
C GLU A 343 -22.47 -20.94 -1.36
N ALA A 344 -22.21 -21.88 -2.27
CA ALA A 344 -20.97 -21.90 -3.02
C ALA A 344 -21.14 -22.55 -4.38
N SER A 345 -20.49 -21.96 -5.39
CA SER A 345 -20.31 -22.57 -6.70
C SER A 345 -19.50 -23.87 -6.60
N ASP A 346 -19.58 -24.69 -7.66
CA ASP A 346 -18.43 -25.56 -7.97
C ASP A 346 -17.17 -24.68 -8.15
N ASP A 347 -15.92 -25.09 -8.26
CA ASP A 347 -14.77 -24.15 -8.37
C ASP A 347 -14.47 -23.13 -7.22
N TYR A 348 -15.45 -22.63 -6.45
CA TYR A 348 -15.32 -21.63 -5.37
C TYR A 348 -14.83 -20.24 -5.78
N ASN A 349 -15.01 -19.86 -7.04
CA ASN A 349 -14.85 -18.48 -7.49
C ASN A 349 -16.04 -17.60 -7.07
N GLN A 350 -17.19 -18.21 -6.75
CA GLN A 350 -18.37 -17.52 -6.22
C GLN A 350 -18.93 -18.27 -5.02
N PHE A 351 -19.06 -17.60 -3.87
CA PHE A 351 -19.76 -18.13 -2.70
C PHE A 351 -20.26 -16.99 -1.80
N ARG A 352 -21.24 -17.31 -0.95
CA ARG A 352 -21.77 -16.44 0.10
C ARG A 352 -21.37 -16.95 1.46
N PHE A 353 -21.25 -16.05 2.42
CA PHE A 353 -20.93 -16.39 3.79
C PHE A 353 -21.58 -15.43 4.79
N THR A 354 -21.76 -15.88 6.03
CA THR A 354 -22.08 -15.04 7.18
C THR A 354 -20.91 -15.00 8.16
N VAL A 355 -20.79 -13.91 8.91
CA VAL A 355 -19.75 -13.71 9.91
C VAL A 355 -20.41 -13.50 11.27
N THR A 356 -19.95 -14.21 12.28
CA THR A 356 -20.39 -14.08 13.68
C THR A 356 -19.17 -13.99 14.57
N GLY A 357 -19.12 -12.99 15.45
CA GLY A 357 -18.14 -12.88 16.53
C GLY A 357 -18.69 -13.44 17.84
N SER A 358 -17.85 -14.09 18.65
CA SER A 358 -18.28 -14.64 19.94
C SER A 358 -18.68 -13.57 20.95
N VAL A 359 -18.22 -12.32 20.75
CA VAL A 359 -18.60 -11.15 21.55
C VAL A 359 -19.49 -10.22 20.73
N SER A 360 -19.13 -9.98 19.47
CA SER A 360 -19.85 -9.06 18.59
C SER A 360 -21.20 -9.61 18.09
N GLY A 361 -21.45 -10.91 18.21
CA GLY A 361 -22.68 -11.55 17.71
C GLY A 361 -22.69 -11.66 16.19
N ASP A 362 -23.88 -11.73 15.59
CA ASP A 362 -24.02 -11.75 14.12
C ASP A 362 -23.54 -10.43 13.52
N ASP A 363 -22.52 -10.51 12.65
CA ASP A 363 -21.72 -9.36 12.25
C ASP A 363 -21.59 -9.20 10.73
N GLY A 364 -22.59 -9.71 9.99
CA GLY A 364 -22.79 -9.41 8.58
C GLY A 364 -22.74 -10.65 7.68
N GLU A 365 -23.05 -10.43 6.40
CA GLU A 365 -22.96 -11.40 5.33
C GLU A 365 -22.24 -10.80 4.12
N GLY A 366 -21.57 -11.64 3.33
CA GLY A 366 -20.75 -11.19 2.22
C GLY A 366 -20.64 -12.21 1.10
N THR A 367 -19.95 -11.80 0.03
CA THR A 367 -19.65 -12.63 -1.14
C THR A 367 -18.15 -12.75 -1.35
N ALA A 368 -17.71 -13.83 -2.01
CA ALA A 368 -16.30 -14.09 -2.28
C ALA A 368 -15.63 -13.04 -3.18
N THR A 369 -16.42 -12.31 -3.97
CA THR A 369 -15.97 -11.40 -5.03
C THR A 369 -15.92 -9.95 -4.60
N GLU A 370 -16.45 -9.62 -3.43
CA GLU A 370 -16.53 -8.25 -2.91
C GLU A 370 -15.74 -8.13 -1.61
N THR A 371 -15.18 -6.95 -1.38
CA THR A 371 -14.59 -6.62 -0.07
C THR A 371 -15.69 -6.64 0.99
N PHE A 372 -15.52 -7.48 2.00
CA PHE A 372 -16.42 -7.56 3.14
C PHE A 372 -15.85 -6.74 4.30
N VAL A 373 -16.70 -5.91 4.91
CA VAL A 373 -16.45 -5.25 6.20
C VAL A 373 -17.56 -5.69 7.14
N SER A 374 -17.20 -6.17 8.33
CA SER A 374 -18.20 -6.62 9.29
C SER A 374 -19.07 -5.47 9.80
N ASN A 375 -20.29 -5.74 10.27
CA ASN A 375 -21.23 -4.69 10.71
C ASN A 375 -20.67 -3.84 11.87
N SER A 376 -19.88 -4.44 12.75
CA SER A 376 -19.13 -3.78 13.82
C SER A 376 -17.95 -2.94 13.31
N GLY A 377 -17.57 -3.13 12.05
CA GLY A 377 -16.42 -2.52 11.41
C GLY A 377 -15.07 -3.07 11.89
N ARG A 378 -15.04 -4.18 12.65
CA ARG A 378 -13.80 -4.70 13.25
C ARG A 378 -12.97 -5.55 12.30
N LEU A 379 -13.62 -6.20 11.35
CA LEU A 379 -12.97 -7.08 10.37
C LEU A 379 -13.14 -6.58 8.95
N LYS A 380 -12.11 -6.81 8.14
CA LYS A 380 -12.13 -6.66 6.68
C LYS A 380 -11.59 -7.94 6.02
N ILE A 381 -12.29 -8.43 5.01
CA ILE A 381 -11.86 -9.57 4.19
C ILE A 381 -11.83 -9.12 2.73
N GLU A 382 -10.70 -9.31 2.05
CA GLU A 382 -10.58 -9.01 0.62
C GLU A 382 -10.83 -10.24 -0.24
N PRO A 383 -11.40 -10.07 -1.45
CA PRO A 383 -11.59 -11.17 -2.40
C PRO A 383 -10.30 -11.95 -2.67
N ARG A 384 -9.18 -11.24 -2.81
CA ARG A 384 -7.86 -11.81 -3.11
C ARG A 384 -7.22 -12.64 -2.00
N ASP A 385 -7.77 -12.59 -0.78
CA ASP A 385 -7.23 -13.31 0.37
C ASP A 385 -7.93 -14.66 0.59
N TRP A 386 -9.01 -14.95 -0.15
CA TRP A 386 -9.63 -16.27 -0.17
C TRP A 386 -8.73 -17.32 -0.81
N ASN A 387 -8.50 -18.42 -0.08
CA ASN A 387 -7.71 -19.55 -0.57
C ASN A 387 -8.57 -20.74 -1.01
N LEU A 388 -9.90 -20.64 -0.90
CA LEU A 388 -10.81 -21.78 -1.09
C LEU A 388 -10.75 -22.38 -2.48
N ALA A 389 -10.72 -21.56 -3.54
CA ALA A 389 -10.62 -22.03 -4.92
C ALA A 389 -9.31 -22.80 -5.18
N TYR A 390 -8.20 -22.28 -4.64
CA TYR A 390 -6.90 -22.94 -4.75
C TYR A 390 -6.87 -24.26 -3.97
N CYS A 391 -7.33 -24.25 -2.72
CA CYS A 391 -7.48 -25.46 -1.91
C CYS A 391 -8.35 -26.51 -2.60
N ARG A 392 -9.50 -26.12 -3.16
CA ARG A 392 -10.38 -27.03 -3.90
C ARG A 392 -9.68 -27.66 -5.10
N LYS A 393 -8.95 -26.86 -5.87
CA LYS A 393 -8.19 -27.32 -7.04
C LYS A 393 -7.12 -28.33 -6.64
N VAL A 394 -6.45 -28.13 -5.51
CA VAL A 394 -5.36 -29.01 -5.04
C VAL A 394 -5.89 -30.28 -4.38
N PHE A 395 -6.87 -30.16 -3.48
CA PHE A 395 -7.39 -31.29 -2.69
C PHE A 395 -8.50 -32.06 -3.39
N GLU A 396 -9.05 -31.54 -4.49
CA GLU A 396 -10.14 -32.13 -5.28
C GLU A 396 -11.37 -32.54 -4.45
N LYS A 397 -11.60 -31.85 -3.32
CA LYS A 397 -12.70 -32.10 -2.39
C LYS A 397 -13.40 -30.79 -2.05
N PRO A 398 -14.73 -30.68 -2.20
CA PRO A 398 -15.46 -29.49 -1.79
C PRO A 398 -15.64 -29.44 -0.26
N LEU A 399 -15.60 -28.24 0.32
CA LEU A 399 -16.27 -27.90 1.58
C LEU A 399 -17.78 -28.13 1.47
N THR A 400 -18.39 -28.59 2.56
CA THR A 400 -19.85 -28.64 2.67
C THR A 400 -20.41 -27.23 2.82
N VAL A 401 -21.58 -26.97 2.23
CA VAL A 401 -22.43 -25.85 2.69
C VAL A 401 -22.62 -25.98 4.19
N ASP A 402 -22.61 -24.87 4.92
CA ASP A 402 -22.54 -24.76 6.38
C ASP A 402 -21.17 -25.06 7.02
N ALA A 403 -20.10 -25.22 6.22
CA ALA A 403 -18.75 -25.25 6.76
C ALA A 403 -18.45 -23.93 7.51
N VAL A 404 -17.87 -24.06 8.71
CA VAL A 404 -17.49 -22.92 9.55
C VAL A 404 -15.97 -22.79 9.56
N ILE A 405 -15.50 -21.63 9.15
CA ILE A 405 -14.10 -21.21 9.17
C ILE A 405 -13.92 -20.36 10.43
N GLN A 406 -12.93 -20.65 11.27
CA GLN A 406 -12.77 -19.97 12.55
C GLN A 406 -11.38 -19.36 12.71
N PHE A 407 -11.28 -18.26 13.44
CA PHE A 407 -10.02 -17.67 13.90
C PHE A 407 -10.27 -16.85 15.16
N ASP A 408 -9.20 -16.49 15.85
CA ASP A 408 -9.24 -15.75 17.10
C ASP A 408 -8.53 -14.41 16.96
N VAL A 409 -9.06 -13.39 17.64
CA VAL A 409 -8.30 -12.18 17.96
C VAL A 409 -7.72 -12.35 19.36
N VAL A 410 -6.39 -12.41 19.45
CA VAL A 410 -5.67 -12.70 20.71
C VAL A 410 -4.85 -11.48 21.13
N PRO A 411 -5.00 -10.98 22.36
CA PRO A 411 -4.17 -9.89 22.87
C PRO A 411 -2.72 -10.37 23.03
N GLN A 412 -1.77 -9.53 22.62
CA GLN A 412 -0.32 -9.69 22.83
C GLN A 412 0.17 -8.77 23.95
N PHE A 413 -0.70 -8.45 24.89
CA PHE A 413 -0.45 -7.50 25.98
C PHE A 413 -1.20 -7.90 27.27
N ASN A 414 -0.84 -7.22 28.36
CA ASN A 414 -1.60 -7.22 29.62
C ASN A 414 -1.74 -5.78 30.11
N ASP A 415 -2.97 -5.26 30.20
CA ASP A 415 -3.23 -3.95 30.85
C ASP A 415 -3.03 -4.04 32.36
N HIS A 416 -3.38 -5.20 32.93
CA HIS A 416 -3.16 -5.56 34.31
C HIS A 416 -2.63 -6.98 34.36
N PHE A 417 -1.72 -7.27 35.29
CA PHE A 417 -1.28 -8.64 35.55
C PHE A 417 -1.00 -8.84 37.04
N ILE A 418 -1.00 -10.10 37.47
CA ILE A 418 -0.60 -10.47 38.83
C ILE A 418 0.87 -10.87 38.82
N ALA A 419 1.72 -9.97 39.30
CA ALA A 419 3.12 -10.26 39.57
C ALA A 419 3.21 -11.22 40.76
N LYS A 420 3.63 -12.46 40.53
CA LYS A 420 3.73 -13.51 41.56
C LYS A 420 5.14 -14.08 41.62
N ALA A 421 5.51 -14.59 42.80
CA ALA A 421 6.76 -15.31 42.97
C ALA A 421 6.85 -16.51 42.01
N ASN A 422 8.03 -16.70 41.45
CA ASN A 422 8.36 -17.82 40.60
C ASN A 422 8.47 -19.12 41.43
N PRO A 423 7.61 -20.13 41.19
CA PRO A 423 7.62 -21.37 41.98
C PRO A 423 8.77 -22.31 41.61
N ASP A 424 9.40 -22.14 40.45
CA ASP A 424 10.53 -22.96 40.00
C ASP A 424 11.78 -22.07 39.83
N PRO A 425 12.67 -22.00 40.83
CA PRO A 425 13.83 -21.13 40.78
C PRO A 425 14.85 -21.51 39.68
N THR A 426 14.70 -22.68 39.06
CA THR A 426 15.55 -23.11 37.93
C THR A 426 15.12 -22.49 36.61
N ARG A 427 13.91 -21.96 36.52
CA ARG A 427 13.35 -21.33 35.32
C ARG A 427 13.13 -19.86 35.57
N GLU A 428 13.29 -19.03 34.55
CA GLU A 428 12.89 -17.65 34.66
C GLU A 428 11.37 -17.51 34.47
N SER A 429 10.72 -16.72 35.33
CA SER A 429 9.29 -16.40 35.20
C SER A 429 9.12 -15.04 34.53
N THR A 430 8.70 -15.06 33.28
CA THR A 430 8.44 -13.85 32.48
C THR A 430 6.95 -13.63 32.25
N VAL A 431 6.49 -12.38 32.32
CA VAL A 431 5.15 -11.97 31.89
C VAL A 431 5.29 -10.93 30.78
N ARG A 432 4.69 -11.20 29.61
CA ARG A 432 4.67 -10.23 28.51
C ARG A 432 3.74 -9.08 28.86
N LEU A 433 4.26 -7.86 28.86
CA LEU A 433 3.45 -6.67 29.08
C LEU A 433 2.80 -6.19 27.79
N ILE A 434 3.58 -6.15 26.70
CA ILE A 434 3.12 -5.72 25.37
C ILE A 434 4.05 -6.27 24.29
N GLN A 435 3.52 -6.55 23.11
CA GLN A 435 4.27 -6.90 21.89
C GLN A 435 3.54 -6.32 20.67
N GLY A 436 4.31 -5.92 19.65
CA GLY A 436 3.77 -5.50 18.36
C GLY A 436 3.53 -4.00 18.23
N ILE A 437 4.00 -3.19 19.19
CA ILE A 437 4.04 -1.72 19.03
C ILE A 437 5.11 -1.32 18.02
N SER A 438 5.18 -0.02 17.69
CA SER A 438 6.25 0.51 16.83
C SER A 438 7.63 0.18 17.42
N ASN A 439 8.61 -0.15 16.56
CA ASN A 439 9.99 -0.26 17.01
C ASN A 439 10.56 1.16 17.18
N GLY A 440 10.65 1.66 18.41
CA GLY A 440 11.10 3.02 18.70
C GLY A 440 11.18 3.32 20.19
N GLN A 441 11.36 4.60 20.51
CA GLN A 441 11.43 5.09 21.90
C GLN A 441 10.04 5.13 22.54
N HIS A 442 9.92 4.55 23.72
CA HIS A 442 8.68 4.43 24.49
C HIS A 442 8.96 4.63 25.98
N THR A 443 7.90 4.91 26.74
CA THR A 443 7.95 4.92 28.21
C THR A 443 7.02 3.87 28.78
N LEU A 444 7.57 2.91 29.52
CA LEU A 444 6.80 1.97 30.33
C LEU A 444 6.54 2.60 31.70
N THR A 445 5.30 2.55 32.17
CA THR A 445 4.92 2.86 33.55
C THR A 445 4.20 1.68 34.16
N LEU A 446 4.71 1.16 35.28
CA LEU A 446 4.04 0.16 36.11
C LEU A 446 3.50 0.82 37.38
N ILE A 447 2.26 0.51 37.77
CA ILE A 447 1.62 1.08 38.95
C ILE A 447 1.17 -0.06 39.87
N ALA A 448 1.56 0.03 41.15
CA ALA A 448 1.25 -0.94 42.19
C ALA A 448 1.02 -0.24 43.55
N ASP A 449 0.27 -0.90 44.44
CA ASP A 449 -0.08 -0.38 45.76
C ASP A 449 1.02 -0.53 46.82
N SER A 450 2.02 -1.37 46.55
CA SER A 450 3.08 -1.79 47.48
C SER A 450 4.21 -2.51 46.73
N ASP A 451 5.23 -2.98 47.47
CA ASP A 451 6.38 -3.70 46.92
C ASP A 451 5.93 -4.90 46.07
N THR A 452 6.41 -4.95 44.82
CA THR A 452 6.10 -6.01 43.85
C THR A 452 7.26 -7.00 43.74
N PRO A 453 7.01 -8.28 43.43
CA PRO A 453 8.07 -9.25 43.17
C PRO A 453 8.69 -9.07 41.77
N ILE A 454 8.79 -7.85 41.22
CA ILE A 454 9.40 -7.59 39.92
C ILE A 454 10.88 -7.28 40.12
N THR A 455 11.75 -7.99 39.40
CA THR A 455 13.21 -7.88 39.55
C THR A 455 13.90 -7.26 38.34
N ALA A 456 13.27 -7.33 37.18
CA ALA A 456 13.82 -6.78 35.94
C ALA A 456 12.72 -6.59 34.89
N VAL A 457 13.02 -5.76 33.90
CA VAL A 457 12.24 -5.59 32.66
C VAL A 457 13.12 -6.02 31.49
N ARG A 458 12.60 -6.89 30.63
CA ARG A 458 13.26 -7.29 29.39
C ARG A 458 12.64 -6.58 28.20
N VAL A 459 13.48 -5.90 27.43
CA VAL A 459 13.10 -5.12 26.26
C VAL A 459 13.64 -5.82 25.02
N TYR A 460 12.81 -5.89 23.98
CA TYR A 460 13.16 -6.48 22.70
C TYR A 460 13.13 -5.40 21.61
N ARG A 461 14.31 -5.15 21.02
CA ARG A 461 14.58 -4.16 20.00
C ARG A 461 14.95 -4.87 18.69
N PRO A 462 14.00 -5.03 17.75
CA PRO A 462 14.33 -5.52 16.42
C PRO A 462 15.49 -4.72 15.81
N PRO A 463 16.48 -5.37 15.18
CA PRO A 463 17.73 -4.74 14.72
C PRO A 463 17.53 -3.73 13.59
N PHE A 464 16.40 -3.82 12.88
CA PHE A 464 16.02 -2.82 11.90
C PHE A 464 14.86 -2.02 12.49
N ALA A 465 15.07 -0.71 12.64
CA ALA A 465 13.91 0.17 12.63
C ALA A 465 13.21 -0.06 11.30
N ARG A 466 11.87 -0.15 11.30
CA ARG A 466 11.11 -0.02 10.06
C ARG A 466 11.61 1.28 9.44
N GLN A 467 12.31 1.18 8.30
CA GLN A 467 12.88 2.34 7.64
C GLN A 467 11.72 3.12 7.05
N THR A 468 10.98 3.87 7.87
CA THR A 468 10.36 5.06 7.33
C THR A 468 11.54 5.90 6.92
N LYS A 469 11.81 6.00 5.60
CA LYS A 469 12.69 7.06 5.11
C LYS A 469 12.26 8.32 5.87
N SER A 470 13.21 9.04 6.45
CA SER A 470 12.94 10.29 7.19
C SER A 470 12.08 11.25 6.34
N THR A 471 12.14 11.06 5.02
CA THR A 471 11.37 11.72 3.98
C THR A 471 10.59 10.69 3.15
N PRO A 472 9.25 10.67 3.17
CA PRO A 472 8.49 9.68 2.40
C PRO A 472 8.57 9.96 0.90
N ASN A 473 8.40 8.92 0.09
CA ASN A 473 8.07 9.09 -1.33
C ASN A 473 6.70 9.77 -1.46
N VAL A 474 6.43 10.38 -2.60
CA VAL A 474 5.15 11.03 -2.90
C VAL A 474 4.65 10.58 -4.26
N LEU A 475 3.44 10.01 -4.29
CA LEU A 475 2.71 9.63 -5.49
C LEU A 475 1.42 10.45 -5.57
N VAL A 476 1.29 11.28 -6.59
CA VAL A 476 0.04 11.98 -6.92
C VAL A 476 -0.62 11.26 -8.09
N LEU A 477 -1.82 10.74 -7.85
CA LEU A 477 -2.72 10.14 -8.83
C LEU A 477 -3.81 11.17 -9.18
N TYR A 478 -3.77 11.71 -10.40
CA TYR A 478 -4.56 12.89 -10.76
C TYR A 478 -5.44 12.65 -11.99
N ALA A 479 -6.72 12.36 -11.75
CA ALA A 479 -7.72 12.08 -12.79
C ALA A 479 -8.14 13.35 -13.56
N ASP A 480 -8.77 13.15 -14.72
CA ASP A 480 -9.16 14.21 -15.65
C ASP A 480 -10.67 14.14 -15.92
N ASP A 481 -11.42 15.16 -15.49
CA ASP A 481 -12.90 15.22 -15.56
C ASP A 481 -13.65 14.14 -14.75
N MET A 482 -13.06 13.60 -13.69
CA MET A 482 -13.74 12.67 -12.78
C MET A 482 -14.53 13.42 -11.71
N GLY A 483 -15.81 13.08 -11.54
CA GLY A 483 -16.67 13.72 -10.55
C GLY A 483 -16.60 13.08 -9.16
N PHE A 484 -17.01 13.84 -8.13
CA PHE A 484 -17.07 13.37 -6.74
C PHE A 484 -17.94 12.11 -6.59
N GLY A 485 -19.09 12.11 -7.25
CA GLY A 485 -20.09 11.03 -7.19
C GLY A 485 -19.74 9.77 -7.97
N ASP A 486 -18.59 9.72 -8.65
CA ASP A 486 -18.16 8.54 -9.40
C ASP A 486 -17.59 7.44 -8.49
N LEU A 487 -16.99 7.78 -7.35
CA LEU A 487 -16.44 6.79 -6.40
C LEU A 487 -17.55 6.18 -5.53
N SER A 488 -17.65 4.85 -5.49
CA SER A 488 -18.67 4.15 -4.68
C SER A 488 -18.55 4.43 -3.18
N ILE A 489 -17.34 4.64 -2.65
CA ILE A 489 -17.13 5.03 -1.25
C ILE A 489 -17.63 6.46 -0.91
N GLN A 490 -17.88 7.30 -1.92
CA GLN A 490 -18.41 8.66 -1.78
C GLN A 490 -19.90 8.72 -2.05
N ASN A 491 -20.32 7.99 -3.07
CA ASN A 491 -21.70 7.85 -3.48
C ASN A 491 -22.08 6.36 -3.46
N PRO A 492 -22.73 5.88 -2.39
CA PRO A 492 -23.19 4.49 -2.30
C PRO A 492 -24.16 4.07 -3.42
N ALA A 493 -24.77 5.04 -4.11
CA ALA A 493 -25.63 4.81 -5.27
C ALA A 493 -24.86 4.85 -6.61
N SER A 494 -23.53 5.03 -6.58
CA SER A 494 -22.69 5.05 -7.78
C SER A 494 -22.90 3.78 -8.60
N LYS A 495 -23.05 3.98 -9.90
CA LYS A 495 -23.19 2.92 -10.90
C LYS A 495 -21.84 2.44 -11.43
N ILE A 496 -20.75 2.88 -10.84
CA ILE A 496 -19.39 2.63 -11.29
C ILE A 496 -18.64 1.89 -10.16
N PRO A 497 -18.18 0.64 -10.38
CA PRO A 497 -17.36 -0.05 -9.39
C PRO A 497 -15.94 0.52 -9.40
N THR A 498 -15.47 1.03 -8.24
CA THR A 498 -14.11 1.55 -8.07
C THR A 498 -13.36 0.83 -6.92
N PRO A 499 -13.15 -0.49 -6.99
CA PRO A 499 -12.63 -1.26 -5.85
C PRO A 499 -11.23 -0.82 -5.40
N ASN A 500 -10.33 -0.44 -6.30
CA ASN A 500 -8.97 -0.05 -5.93
C ASN A 500 -8.93 1.33 -5.26
N LEU A 501 -9.68 2.29 -5.79
CA LEU A 501 -9.83 3.63 -5.22
C LEU A 501 -10.62 3.59 -3.92
N ASP A 502 -11.61 2.71 -3.79
CA ASP A 502 -12.33 2.47 -2.54
C ASP A 502 -11.41 1.88 -1.47
N ASP A 503 -10.52 0.95 -1.85
CA ASP A 503 -9.51 0.41 -0.94
C ASP A 503 -8.46 1.43 -0.54
N LEU A 504 -8.02 2.28 -1.48
CA LEU A 504 -7.17 3.43 -1.18
C LEU A 504 -7.88 4.36 -0.21
N ALA A 505 -9.15 4.69 -0.48
CA ALA A 505 -9.99 5.53 0.36
C ALA A 505 -10.14 4.99 1.79
N ARG A 506 -10.35 3.67 1.96
CA ARG A 506 -10.39 3.02 3.28
C ARG A 506 -9.05 3.07 4.02
N GLN A 507 -7.95 3.23 3.30
CA GLN A 507 -6.61 3.41 3.87
C GLN A 507 -6.20 4.87 4.03
N SER A 508 -7.03 5.80 3.53
CA SER A 508 -6.74 7.23 3.49
C SER A 508 -7.56 7.99 4.54
N MET A 509 -7.20 9.25 4.74
CA MET A 509 -8.16 10.28 5.08
C MET A 509 -8.82 10.78 3.79
N ARG A 510 -10.15 10.88 3.77
CA ARG A 510 -10.91 11.44 2.64
C ARG A 510 -11.49 12.78 3.02
N PHE A 511 -11.42 13.77 2.12
CA PHE A 511 -12.07 15.06 2.32
C PHE A 511 -13.45 15.03 1.64
N SER A 512 -14.51 15.20 2.44
CA SER A 512 -15.89 15.36 1.94
C SER A 512 -16.17 16.78 1.43
N ASN A 513 -15.24 17.70 1.68
CA ASN A 513 -15.26 19.11 1.31
C ASN A 513 -13.95 19.47 0.59
N GLY A 514 -13.66 18.71 -0.47
CA GLY A 514 -12.39 18.74 -1.21
C GLY A 514 -12.55 19.37 -2.59
N HIS A 515 -11.76 20.41 -2.89
CA HIS A 515 -11.92 21.16 -4.12
C HIS A 515 -10.64 21.30 -4.96
N SER A 516 -10.82 21.20 -6.27
CA SER A 516 -9.91 21.79 -7.24
C SER A 516 -10.00 23.33 -7.21
N SER A 517 -8.99 24.02 -7.73
CA SER A 517 -8.98 25.50 -7.72
C SER A 517 -9.94 26.14 -8.74
N SER A 518 -10.37 25.36 -9.73
CA SER A 518 -11.11 25.82 -10.89
C SER A 518 -11.94 24.71 -11.50
N GLY A 519 -13.00 25.07 -12.24
CA GLY A 519 -13.79 24.10 -13.00
C GLY A 519 -13.15 23.66 -14.32
N ILE A 520 -11.83 23.85 -14.53
CA ILE A 520 -11.10 23.49 -15.77
C ILE A 520 -9.63 23.09 -15.52
N CYS A 521 -9.09 22.26 -16.40
CA CYS A 521 -7.81 21.54 -16.25
C CYS A 521 -6.57 22.41 -15.95
N THR A 522 -6.16 23.30 -16.88
CA THR A 522 -4.90 24.07 -16.76
C THR A 522 -4.83 24.88 -15.46
N PRO A 523 -5.83 25.73 -15.12
CA PRO A 523 -5.93 26.37 -13.81
C PRO A 523 -5.73 25.47 -12.59
N SER A 524 -6.40 24.31 -12.53
CA SER A 524 -6.30 23.40 -11.38
C SER A 524 -4.93 22.76 -11.26
N ARG A 525 -4.35 22.32 -12.38
CA ARG A 525 -2.99 21.76 -12.43
C ARG A 525 -1.94 22.80 -12.02
N TYR A 526 -2.09 24.04 -12.48
CA TYR A 526 -1.23 25.14 -12.08
C TYR A 526 -1.31 25.39 -10.57
N ALA A 527 -2.52 25.46 -10.02
CA ALA A 527 -2.70 25.73 -8.59
C ALA A 527 -2.15 24.60 -7.70
N LEU A 528 -2.34 23.34 -8.09
CA LEU A 528 -1.76 22.19 -7.38
C LEU A 528 -0.23 22.26 -7.35
N LEU A 529 0.41 22.61 -8.47
CA LEU A 529 1.87 22.62 -8.60
C LEU A 529 2.53 23.91 -8.12
N THR A 530 1.78 24.95 -7.75
CA THR A 530 2.35 26.25 -7.31
C THR A 530 1.83 26.73 -5.96
N GLY A 531 0.78 26.11 -5.42
CA GLY A 531 0.11 26.57 -4.22
C GLY A 531 -0.54 27.95 -4.36
N ARG A 532 -0.86 28.36 -5.59
CA ARG A 532 -1.33 29.70 -5.93
C ARG A 532 -2.59 29.67 -6.78
N TYR A 533 -3.51 30.59 -6.53
CA TYR A 533 -4.69 30.74 -7.36
C TYR A 533 -4.32 31.19 -8.77
N HIS A 534 -4.72 30.42 -9.78
CA HIS A 534 -4.49 30.73 -11.19
C HIS A 534 -5.01 32.13 -11.59
N TRP A 535 -6.16 32.57 -11.06
CA TRP A 535 -6.82 33.83 -11.42
C TRP A 535 -6.01 35.08 -11.04
N ARG A 536 -4.93 34.93 -10.29
CA ARG A 536 -3.97 35.99 -10.05
C ARG A 536 -3.11 36.30 -11.29
N ASP A 537 -3.00 35.33 -12.20
CA ASP A 537 -2.11 35.36 -13.36
C ASP A 537 -2.88 35.16 -14.69
N PHE A 538 -3.83 34.21 -14.77
CA PHE A 538 -4.60 33.89 -15.98
C PHE A 538 -5.97 33.21 -15.68
N HIS A 539 -6.80 32.99 -16.70
CA HIS A 539 -8.15 32.38 -16.55
C HIS A 539 -8.52 31.30 -17.58
N GLU A 540 -7.67 31.02 -18.57
CA GLU A 540 -8.00 30.12 -19.68
C GLU A 540 -7.14 28.85 -19.66
N ILE A 541 -7.58 27.83 -20.41
CA ILE A 541 -6.75 26.65 -20.65
C ILE A 541 -5.66 26.93 -21.69
N VAL A 542 -4.54 26.21 -21.61
CA VAL A 542 -3.55 26.23 -22.69
C VAL A 542 -4.14 25.57 -23.93
N GLY A 543 -4.11 26.29 -25.05
CA GLY A 543 -4.53 25.77 -26.36
C GLY A 543 -3.46 24.91 -27.05
N PRO A 544 -3.78 24.30 -28.21
CA PRO A 544 -2.80 23.58 -29.01
C PRO A 544 -1.59 24.44 -29.34
N PHE A 545 -0.39 23.89 -29.15
CA PHE A 545 0.89 24.60 -29.29
C PHE A 545 1.02 25.86 -28.40
N GLY A 546 0.29 25.93 -27.30
CA GLY A 546 0.32 27.05 -26.37
C GLY A 546 1.56 27.09 -25.49
N LYS A 547 1.97 28.31 -25.12
CA LYS A 547 3.13 28.59 -24.27
C LYS A 547 2.90 28.12 -22.83
N SER A 548 4.01 27.89 -22.12
CA SER A 548 3.99 27.60 -20.69
C SER A 548 3.24 28.69 -19.93
N VAL A 549 2.41 28.30 -18.95
CA VAL A 549 1.68 29.24 -18.07
C VAL A 549 2.48 29.66 -16.84
N PHE A 550 3.63 29.03 -16.61
CA PHE A 550 4.52 29.37 -15.52
C PHE A 550 5.32 30.64 -15.82
N ASP A 551 5.53 31.45 -14.78
CA ASP A 551 6.58 32.47 -14.75
C ASP A 551 7.90 31.79 -14.38
N ASP A 552 8.98 32.06 -15.10
CA ASP A 552 10.31 31.46 -14.88
C ASP A 552 10.87 31.69 -13.47
N LYS A 553 10.34 32.65 -12.70
CA LYS A 553 10.75 32.93 -11.32
C LYS A 553 9.88 32.23 -10.27
N ARG A 554 8.80 31.58 -10.68
CA ARG A 554 7.84 30.96 -9.77
C ARG A 554 8.36 29.61 -9.29
N LEU A 555 8.59 29.47 -7.99
CA LEU A 555 8.85 28.16 -7.40
C LEU A 555 7.64 27.25 -7.60
N THR A 556 7.88 26.07 -8.15
CA THR A 556 6.91 24.99 -8.30
C THR A 556 7.17 23.88 -7.28
N LEU A 557 6.15 23.08 -6.99
CA LEU A 557 6.22 21.88 -6.15
C LEU A 557 7.36 20.93 -6.59
N PRO A 558 7.47 20.48 -7.85
CA PRO A 558 8.60 19.64 -8.29
C PRO A 558 9.98 20.30 -8.12
N GLU A 559 10.13 21.61 -8.29
CA GLU A 559 11.39 22.30 -8.00
C GLU A 559 11.72 22.29 -6.50
N MET A 560 10.73 22.52 -5.64
CA MET A 560 10.86 22.40 -4.19
C MET A 560 11.31 20.98 -3.79
N MET A 561 10.64 19.96 -4.33
CA MET A 561 10.98 18.55 -4.04
C MET A 561 12.40 18.21 -4.55
N THR A 562 12.77 18.69 -5.74
CA THR A 562 14.12 18.53 -6.28
C THR A 562 15.19 19.20 -5.41
N ALA A 563 14.92 20.41 -4.93
CA ALA A 563 15.83 21.13 -4.03
C ALA A 563 16.05 20.37 -2.71
N TYR A 564 15.05 19.62 -2.25
CA TYR A 564 15.13 18.75 -1.08
C TYR A 564 15.72 17.35 -1.38
N GLY A 565 16.08 17.06 -2.63
CA GLY A 565 16.79 15.83 -3.01
C GLY A 565 15.91 14.71 -3.59
N TYR A 566 14.65 15.00 -3.93
CA TYR A 566 13.77 14.01 -4.56
C TYR A 566 14.15 13.71 -6.01
N THR A 567 13.96 12.46 -6.42
CA THR A 567 13.85 12.09 -7.84
C THR A 567 12.44 12.41 -8.32
N THR A 568 12.30 13.38 -9.22
CA THR A 568 10.98 13.88 -9.65
C THR A 568 10.63 13.41 -11.05
N ALA A 569 9.39 12.93 -11.25
CA ALA A 569 8.88 12.50 -12.55
C ALA A 569 7.43 12.95 -12.76
N ALA A 570 7.11 13.29 -14.01
CA ALA A 570 5.74 13.52 -14.45
C ALA A 570 5.37 12.50 -15.54
N ILE A 571 4.23 11.83 -15.39
CA ILE A 571 3.76 10.84 -16.36
C ILE A 571 2.31 11.13 -16.73
N GLY A 572 2.03 11.22 -18.03
CA GLY A 572 0.69 11.46 -18.59
C GLY A 572 0.42 12.93 -18.95
N LYS A 573 -0.80 13.40 -18.65
CA LYS A 573 -1.31 14.71 -19.09
C LYS A 573 -0.57 15.86 -18.41
N TRP A 574 -0.03 16.78 -19.21
CA TRP A 574 0.67 17.98 -18.72
C TRP A 574 -0.24 19.20 -18.70
N HIS A 575 -0.77 19.59 -19.86
CA HIS A 575 -1.70 20.71 -20.07
C HIS A 575 -1.31 22.08 -19.47
N LEU A 576 -0.03 22.34 -19.25
CA LEU A 576 0.50 23.61 -18.73
C LEU A 576 1.38 24.37 -19.74
N GLY A 577 1.45 23.86 -20.97
CA GLY A 577 2.11 24.50 -22.11
C GLY A 577 3.60 24.17 -22.27
N TRP A 578 4.12 24.53 -23.44
CA TRP A 578 5.51 24.32 -23.88
C TRP A 578 5.91 25.46 -24.83
N ASP A 579 7.21 25.69 -25.04
CA ASP A 579 7.69 26.61 -26.06
C ASP A 579 7.81 25.93 -27.44
N TRP A 580 6.67 25.68 -28.06
CA TRP A 580 6.60 25.11 -29.41
C TRP A 580 7.18 26.04 -30.50
N ASP A 581 7.28 27.35 -30.22
CA ASP A 581 7.86 28.31 -31.16
C ASP A 581 9.37 28.06 -31.36
N ALA A 582 10.06 27.53 -30.35
CA ALA A 582 11.49 27.20 -30.40
C ALA A 582 11.84 26.16 -31.48
N ILE A 583 10.90 25.27 -31.81
CA ILE A 583 11.09 24.23 -32.83
C ILE A 583 10.28 24.50 -34.10
N LYS A 584 9.49 25.58 -34.14
CA LYS A 584 8.70 25.97 -35.31
C LYS A 584 9.58 26.65 -36.35
N LYS A 585 9.47 26.22 -37.61
CA LYS A 585 10.29 26.78 -38.71
C LYS A 585 9.93 28.25 -38.98
N PRO A 586 10.91 29.11 -39.30
CA PRO A 586 10.65 30.50 -39.69
C PRO A 586 9.72 30.53 -40.91
N ASN A 587 8.58 31.21 -40.80
CA ASN A 587 7.51 31.32 -41.81
C ASN A 587 6.50 30.17 -41.89
N ALA A 588 6.54 29.18 -41.00
CA ALA A 588 5.45 28.20 -40.92
C ALA A 588 4.11 28.91 -40.64
N LYS A 589 3.07 28.58 -41.43
CA LYS A 589 1.72 29.14 -41.29
C LYS A 589 0.72 28.01 -41.04
N PRO A 590 -0.31 28.24 -40.22
CA PRO A 590 -1.36 27.25 -40.05
C PRO A 590 -2.19 27.15 -41.33
N ILE A 591 -2.51 25.93 -41.72
CA ILE A 591 -3.31 25.57 -42.89
C ILE A 591 -4.77 25.30 -42.49
N THR A 592 -5.68 25.46 -43.43
CA THR A 592 -7.05 24.94 -43.28
C THR A 592 -7.00 23.42 -43.41
N VAL A 593 -7.49 22.70 -42.41
CA VAL A 593 -7.47 21.24 -42.41
C VAL A 593 -8.76 20.72 -43.05
N SER A 594 -8.63 19.78 -44.00
CA SER A 594 -9.79 19.20 -44.70
C SER A 594 -10.78 18.63 -43.70
N GLY A 595 -12.06 18.98 -43.82
CA GLY A 595 -13.10 18.55 -42.89
C GLY A 595 -13.18 19.33 -41.57
N SER A 596 -12.32 20.34 -41.34
CA SER A 596 -12.36 21.18 -40.14
C SER A 596 -12.51 22.67 -40.47
N LYS A 597 -13.26 23.39 -39.61
CA LYS A 597 -13.35 24.86 -39.65
C LYS A 597 -12.18 25.55 -38.93
N GLN A 598 -11.36 24.79 -38.22
CA GLN A 598 -10.19 25.28 -37.48
C GLN A 598 -8.92 25.13 -38.32
N LYS A 599 -8.00 26.10 -38.20
CA LYS A 599 -6.67 26.03 -38.82
C LYS A 599 -5.69 25.35 -37.87
N SER A 600 -4.70 24.66 -38.42
CA SER A 600 -3.61 24.06 -37.63
C SER A 600 -2.32 23.97 -38.43
N TYR A 601 -1.21 23.69 -37.77
CA TYR A 601 0.08 23.54 -38.44
C TYR A 601 0.22 22.13 -39.03
N PRO A 602 0.78 21.97 -40.24
CA PRO A 602 1.11 20.64 -40.76
C PRO A 602 2.39 20.10 -40.12
N PRO A 603 2.68 18.78 -40.21
CA PRO A 603 3.88 18.19 -39.61
C PRO A 603 5.19 18.88 -40.02
N GLU A 604 5.32 19.31 -41.27
CA GLU A 604 6.52 19.98 -41.78
C GLU A 604 6.77 21.37 -41.21
N ALA A 605 5.81 21.95 -40.46
CA ALA A 605 5.94 23.25 -39.81
C ALA A 605 6.96 23.27 -38.68
N PHE A 606 7.30 22.10 -38.11
CA PHE A 606 8.18 21.97 -36.97
C PHE A 606 9.44 21.15 -37.32
N ASP A 607 10.46 21.32 -36.50
CA ASP A 607 11.73 20.59 -36.51
C ASP A 607 11.73 19.63 -35.31
N TRP A 608 11.09 18.48 -35.49
CA TRP A 608 10.76 17.53 -34.41
C TRP A 608 11.98 16.86 -33.76
N ASP A 609 13.16 16.96 -34.36
CA ASP A 609 14.42 16.43 -33.80
C ASP A 609 14.98 17.32 -32.66
N LYS A 610 14.43 18.52 -32.47
CA LYS A 610 14.83 19.45 -31.42
C LYS A 610 14.12 19.21 -30.09
N ALA A 611 14.80 19.57 -29.02
CA ALA A 611 14.19 19.69 -27.71
C ALA A 611 13.15 20.82 -27.70
N ILE A 612 12.04 20.59 -27.00
CA ILE A 612 10.92 21.51 -26.82
C ILE A 612 11.04 22.12 -25.41
N PRO A 613 11.47 23.39 -25.27
CA PRO A 613 11.64 24.02 -23.96
C PRO A 613 10.31 24.30 -23.24
N GLY A 614 10.37 24.73 -21.98
CA GLY A 614 9.22 25.26 -21.23
C GLY A 614 8.18 24.22 -20.76
N GLY A 615 8.42 22.93 -21.00
CA GLY A 615 7.64 21.81 -20.48
C GLY A 615 8.08 21.36 -19.08
N PRO A 616 7.71 20.14 -18.64
CA PRO A 616 7.93 19.66 -17.27
C PRO A 616 9.38 19.77 -16.77
N LEU A 617 10.37 19.49 -17.62
CA LEU A 617 11.79 19.56 -17.24
C LEU A 617 12.25 20.98 -16.88
N ALA A 618 11.60 22.01 -17.43
CA ALA A 618 11.89 23.40 -17.08
C ALA A 618 11.34 23.78 -15.71
N HIS A 619 10.45 22.95 -15.15
CA HIS A 619 9.72 23.20 -13.91
C HIS A 619 9.98 22.06 -12.91
N GLY A 620 11.26 21.71 -12.73
CA GLY A 620 11.72 20.84 -11.64
C GLY A 620 11.47 19.34 -11.80
N PHE A 621 10.92 18.85 -12.91
CA PHE A 621 10.86 17.39 -13.15
C PHE A 621 12.16 16.88 -13.77
N HIS A 622 12.76 15.82 -13.22
CA HIS A 622 13.92 15.17 -13.83
C HIS A 622 13.56 14.36 -15.07
N SER A 623 12.32 13.86 -15.15
CA SER A 623 11.84 13.09 -16.29
C SER A 623 10.36 13.35 -16.60
N TYR A 624 10.01 13.19 -17.87
CA TYR A 624 8.63 13.26 -18.36
C TYR A 624 8.33 12.15 -19.36
N PHE A 625 7.11 11.60 -19.32
CA PHE A 625 6.57 10.79 -20.40
C PHE A 625 5.08 11.05 -20.59
N GLY A 626 4.63 11.35 -21.81
CA GLY A 626 3.21 11.50 -22.10
C GLY A 626 2.93 12.05 -23.50
N ASP A 627 1.66 12.31 -23.78
CA ASP A 627 1.13 12.88 -25.03
C ASP A 627 0.64 14.33 -24.84
N THR A 628 0.97 14.94 -23.70
CA THR A 628 0.51 16.25 -23.23
C THR A 628 -0.99 16.32 -22.94
N VAL A 629 -1.86 16.19 -23.94
CA VAL A 629 -3.32 16.28 -23.87
C VAL A 629 -3.89 15.42 -24.98
N ILE A 630 -4.58 14.34 -24.63
CA ILE A 630 -5.02 13.29 -25.57
C ILE A 630 -5.83 13.79 -26.78
N ASN A 631 -6.57 14.90 -26.63
CA ASN A 631 -7.39 15.46 -27.71
C ASN A 631 -6.78 16.70 -28.38
N PHE A 632 -5.57 17.16 -28.03
CA PHE A 632 -4.90 18.29 -28.68
C PHE A 632 -3.62 17.84 -29.40
N PRO A 633 -3.27 18.46 -30.55
CA PRO A 633 -2.01 18.18 -31.20
C PRO A 633 -0.81 18.82 -30.47
N PRO A 634 0.40 18.26 -30.65
CA PRO A 634 0.70 17.12 -31.52
C PRO A 634 0.29 15.77 -30.90
N TYR A 635 -0.28 14.89 -31.73
CA TYR A 635 -0.68 13.54 -31.32
C TYR A 635 0.50 12.58 -31.46
N CYS A 636 1.38 12.59 -30.47
CA CYS A 636 2.59 11.77 -30.44
C CYS A 636 3.12 11.64 -29.00
N TRP A 637 3.96 10.64 -28.77
CA TRP A 637 4.66 10.49 -27.50
C TRP A 637 5.82 11.47 -27.36
N ILE A 638 5.90 12.10 -26.20
CA ILE A 638 7.02 12.95 -25.76
C ILE A 638 7.70 12.24 -24.60
N GLN A 639 9.02 12.10 -24.70
CA GLN A 639 9.88 11.66 -23.60
C GLN A 639 10.82 12.81 -23.26
N ASN A 640 10.80 13.21 -22.00
CA ASN A 640 11.48 14.39 -21.48
C ASN A 640 11.06 15.64 -22.24
N ASP A 641 11.95 16.20 -23.07
CA ASP A 641 11.71 17.38 -23.89
C ASP A 641 11.70 17.06 -25.39
N ARG A 642 11.60 15.79 -25.79
CA ARG A 642 11.70 15.36 -27.19
C ARG A 642 10.55 14.48 -27.60
N VAL A 643 10.11 14.67 -28.84
CA VAL A 643 9.17 13.75 -29.48
C VAL A 643 9.89 12.44 -29.80
N ILE A 644 9.29 11.30 -29.45
CA ILE A 644 9.87 9.97 -29.70
C ILE A 644 9.82 9.63 -31.19
N LYS A 645 8.65 9.84 -31.81
CA LYS A 645 8.46 9.72 -33.26
C LYS A 645 7.78 10.96 -33.80
N ALA A 646 8.46 11.63 -34.72
CA ALA A 646 7.95 12.81 -35.37
C ALA A 646 6.59 12.56 -36.04
N PRO A 647 5.62 13.46 -35.87
CA PRO A 647 4.42 13.47 -36.68
C PRO A 647 4.73 13.41 -38.18
N ASP A 648 4.01 12.55 -38.89
CA ASP A 648 4.15 12.28 -40.33
C ASP A 648 2.83 12.41 -41.09
N ALA A 649 1.73 12.67 -40.37
CA ALA A 649 0.41 12.87 -40.92
C ALA A 649 -0.36 13.98 -40.18
N MET A 650 -1.46 14.43 -40.78
CA MET A 650 -2.49 15.16 -40.03
C MET A 650 -3.37 14.17 -39.28
N LEU A 651 -3.98 14.63 -38.17
CA LEU A 651 -5.00 13.90 -37.43
C LEU A 651 -6.03 13.29 -38.38
N ASP A 652 -6.26 12.00 -38.21
CA ASP A 652 -7.25 11.23 -38.94
C ASP A 652 -7.95 10.26 -38.00
N THR A 653 -9.07 10.70 -37.44
CA THR A 653 -9.88 9.91 -36.50
C THR A 653 -10.56 8.72 -37.17
N SER A 654 -10.60 8.66 -38.50
CA SER A 654 -11.21 7.51 -39.22
C SER A 654 -10.39 6.23 -39.13
N LYS A 655 -9.14 6.34 -38.67
CA LYS A 655 -8.24 5.21 -38.42
C LYS A 655 -8.58 4.45 -37.14
N TRP A 656 -9.30 5.07 -36.23
CA TRP A 656 -9.62 4.50 -34.92
C TRP A 656 -11.02 3.91 -34.90
N ARG A 657 -11.29 3.07 -33.90
CA ARG A 657 -12.61 2.48 -33.67
C ARG A 657 -13.65 3.60 -33.42
N PRO A 658 -14.93 3.39 -33.75
CA PRO A 658 -15.97 4.35 -33.39
C PRO A 658 -15.98 4.65 -31.89
N ILE A 659 -16.14 5.93 -31.54
CA ILE A 659 -16.23 6.35 -30.14
C ILE A 659 -17.51 5.80 -29.50
N LYS A 660 -17.39 5.33 -28.25
CA LYS A 660 -18.47 4.65 -27.53
C LYS A 660 -19.43 5.63 -26.86
N GLU A 661 -18.93 6.76 -26.35
CA GLU A 661 -19.73 7.85 -25.79
C GLU A 661 -19.17 9.21 -26.24
N GLY A 662 -20.06 10.17 -26.49
CA GLY A 662 -19.66 11.54 -26.83
C GLY A 662 -19.07 11.69 -28.23
N SER A 663 -18.01 12.49 -28.34
CA SER A 663 -17.32 12.75 -29.62
C SER A 663 -15.80 12.78 -29.43
N TRP A 664 -15.06 12.71 -30.53
CA TRP A 664 -13.59 12.71 -30.49
C TRP A 664 -13.00 13.95 -29.82
N GLU A 665 -13.69 15.09 -29.89
CA GLU A 665 -13.25 16.40 -29.37
C GLU A 665 -11.84 16.85 -29.80
N CYS A 666 -11.25 16.17 -30.77
CA CYS A 666 -9.89 16.41 -31.21
C CYS A 666 -9.79 17.73 -31.99
N ARG A 667 -8.73 18.49 -31.72
CA ARG A 667 -8.36 19.67 -32.51
C ARG A 667 -7.53 19.25 -33.72
N PRO A 668 -7.75 19.79 -34.92
CA PRO A 668 -6.94 19.39 -36.07
C PRO A 668 -5.46 19.70 -35.83
N GLY A 669 -4.55 18.84 -36.29
CA GLY A 669 -3.11 19.08 -36.17
C GLY A 669 -2.25 17.86 -36.52
N PRO A 670 -0.93 17.96 -36.37
CA PRO A 670 0.02 16.91 -36.71
C PRO A 670 -0.10 15.71 -35.75
N MET A 671 0.04 14.51 -36.30
CA MET A 671 -0.08 13.23 -35.63
C MET A 671 1.02 12.27 -36.12
N ALA A 672 1.59 11.48 -35.20
CA ALA A 672 2.41 10.34 -35.57
C ALA A 672 1.49 9.18 -35.99
N SER A 673 1.75 8.58 -37.16
CA SER A 673 0.90 7.57 -37.79
C SER A 673 0.63 6.30 -36.97
N ASP A 674 1.47 6.00 -35.98
CA ASP A 674 1.39 4.87 -35.06
C ASP A 674 0.97 5.26 -33.64
N TRP A 675 0.64 6.54 -33.40
CA TRP A 675 0.04 6.94 -32.16
C TRP A 675 -1.44 6.53 -32.13
N ASP A 676 -1.82 5.80 -31.09
CA ASP A 676 -3.17 5.29 -30.88
C ASP A 676 -3.70 5.80 -29.53
N PRO A 677 -4.80 6.58 -29.49
CA PRO A 677 -5.35 7.11 -28.25
C PRO A 677 -5.80 6.00 -27.28
N TYR A 678 -6.19 4.81 -27.78
CA TYR A 678 -6.54 3.67 -26.91
C TYR A 678 -5.34 3.12 -26.14
N GLN A 679 -4.12 3.33 -26.66
CA GLN A 679 -2.89 2.92 -25.99
C GLN A 679 -2.41 3.94 -24.95
N CYS A 680 -3.06 5.11 -24.83
CA CYS A 680 -2.56 6.18 -23.96
C CYS A 680 -2.53 5.75 -22.50
N LEU A 681 -3.68 5.38 -21.93
CA LEU A 681 -3.80 4.97 -20.53
C LEU A 681 -2.97 3.70 -20.19
N PRO A 682 -3.02 2.61 -20.98
CA PRO A 682 -2.16 1.44 -20.74
C PRO A 682 -0.66 1.77 -20.76
N THR A 683 -0.21 2.56 -21.74
CA THR A 683 1.22 2.87 -21.90
C THR A 683 1.74 3.71 -20.74
N ILE A 684 1.02 4.77 -20.36
CA ILE A 684 1.47 5.62 -19.24
C ILE A 684 1.43 4.85 -17.91
N THR A 685 0.44 3.96 -17.72
CA THR A 685 0.34 3.11 -16.52
C THR A 685 1.54 2.20 -16.41
N HIS A 686 1.90 1.53 -17.52
CA HIS A 686 3.10 0.72 -17.59
C HIS A 686 4.37 1.53 -17.24
N ARG A 687 4.51 2.75 -17.78
CA ARG A 687 5.63 3.65 -17.45
C ARG A 687 5.68 4.04 -15.97
N GLY A 688 4.52 4.26 -15.35
CA GLY A 688 4.44 4.55 -13.91
C GLY A 688 4.87 3.36 -13.05
N VAL A 689 4.44 2.15 -13.42
CA VAL A 689 4.87 0.90 -12.78
C VAL A 689 6.38 0.71 -12.93
N GLU A 690 6.92 0.87 -14.14
CA GLU A 690 8.38 0.82 -14.40
C GLU A 690 9.14 1.83 -13.53
N PHE A 691 8.65 3.07 -13.46
CA PHE A 691 9.27 4.11 -12.65
C PHE A 691 9.32 3.72 -11.18
N ILE A 692 8.20 3.26 -10.60
CA ILE A 692 8.09 2.88 -9.18
C ILE A 692 9.06 1.74 -8.87
N HIS A 693 9.07 0.67 -9.68
CA HIS A 693 9.99 -0.44 -9.47
C HIS A 693 11.47 0.00 -9.56
N ALA A 694 11.79 0.90 -10.49
CA ALA A 694 13.14 1.44 -10.61
C ALA A 694 13.59 2.25 -9.39
N GLN A 695 12.68 2.69 -8.52
CA GLN A 695 13.03 3.40 -7.27
C GLN A 695 13.30 2.49 -6.08
N LYS A 696 13.02 1.18 -6.17
CA LYS A 696 13.12 0.23 -5.05
C LYS A 696 14.45 0.34 -4.28
N ASP A 697 15.56 0.43 -5.01
CA ASP A 697 16.91 0.47 -4.45
C ASP A 697 17.53 1.88 -4.49
N ASN A 698 16.72 2.92 -4.71
CA ASN A 698 17.18 4.31 -4.72
C ASN A 698 17.13 4.89 -3.30
N ASP A 699 18.28 5.35 -2.80
CA ASP A 699 18.38 6.02 -1.50
C ASP A 699 17.56 7.32 -1.46
N LYS A 700 17.41 8.00 -2.60
CA LYS A 700 16.61 9.24 -2.70
C LYS A 700 15.12 8.92 -2.69
N PRO A 701 14.27 9.72 -2.03
CA PRO A 701 12.82 9.58 -2.19
C PRO A 701 12.41 10.03 -3.60
N PHE A 702 11.23 9.60 -4.07
CA PHE A 702 10.69 10.05 -5.34
C PHE A 702 9.42 10.89 -5.20
N PHE A 703 9.21 11.79 -6.15
CA PHE A 703 7.95 12.50 -6.36
C PHE A 703 7.44 12.17 -7.76
N LEU A 704 6.37 11.39 -7.84
CA LEU A 704 5.72 11.02 -9.09
C LEU A 704 4.38 11.76 -9.20
N TYR A 705 4.31 12.69 -10.16
CA TYR A 705 3.06 13.30 -10.61
C TYR A 705 2.49 12.46 -11.77
N PHE A 706 1.56 11.57 -11.44
CA PHE A 706 0.88 10.71 -12.40
C PHE A 706 -0.48 11.28 -12.76
N ALA A 707 -0.57 11.89 -13.94
CA ALA A 707 -1.76 12.58 -14.42
C ALA A 707 -2.45 11.77 -15.51
N PHE A 708 -3.60 11.19 -15.19
CA PHE A 708 -4.39 10.44 -16.15
C PHE A 708 -4.98 11.38 -17.22
N PRO A 709 -5.10 10.93 -18.49
CA PRO A 709 -5.94 11.56 -19.49
C PRO A 709 -7.40 11.08 -19.41
N SER A 710 -7.73 10.23 -18.43
CA SER A 710 -9.03 9.59 -18.24
C SER A 710 -9.72 10.11 -16.96
N PRO A 711 -11.06 10.10 -16.90
CA PRO A 711 -12.03 9.70 -17.94
C PRO A 711 -12.40 10.81 -18.97
N HIS A 712 -11.54 11.80 -19.20
CA HIS A 712 -11.77 12.93 -20.14
C HIS A 712 -12.07 12.49 -21.59
N ALA A 713 -12.78 13.35 -22.34
CA ALA A 713 -13.10 13.14 -23.75
C ALA A 713 -11.84 13.16 -24.66
N PRO A 714 -11.69 12.24 -25.63
CA PRO A 714 -12.67 11.25 -26.08
C PRO A 714 -12.90 10.14 -25.04
N ILE A 715 -14.15 9.75 -24.83
CA ILE A 715 -14.52 8.68 -23.89
C ILE A 715 -14.33 7.34 -24.61
N ILE A 716 -13.17 6.73 -24.39
CA ILE A 716 -12.67 5.56 -25.15
C ILE A 716 -12.17 4.43 -24.24
N PRO A 717 -13.03 3.85 -23.38
CA PRO A 717 -12.62 2.69 -22.59
C PRO A 717 -12.12 1.57 -23.53
N ASN A 718 -11.04 0.91 -23.12
CA ASN A 718 -10.55 -0.26 -23.82
C ASN A 718 -11.55 -1.41 -23.72
N ASP A 719 -11.63 -2.25 -24.76
CA ASP A 719 -12.66 -3.30 -24.92
C ASP A 719 -12.72 -4.29 -23.73
N ALA A 720 -11.63 -4.44 -22.98
CA ALA A 720 -11.58 -5.27 -21.77
C ALA A 720 -12.50 -4.74 -20.65
N PHE A 721 -12.84 -3.45 -20.64
CA PHE A 721 -13.62 -2.77 -19.61
C PHE A 721 -15.08 -2.51 -20.02
N ASP A 722 -15.46 -2.88 -21.23
CA ASP A 722 -16.83 -2.67 -21.73
C ASP A 722 -17.86 -3.40 -20.87
N GLY A 723 -18.88 -2.67 -20.41
CA GLY A 723 -19.98 -3.20 -19.61
C GLY A 723 -19.59 -3.60 -18.18
N GLN A 724 -18.43 -3.16 -17.69
CA GLN A 724 -18.05 -3.36 -16.29
C GLN A 724 -18.71 -2.36 -15.34
N SER A 725 -19.30 -1.28 -15.87
CA SER A 725 -20.12 -0.34 -15.10
C SER A 725 -21.59 -0.37 -15.52
N GLU A 726 -22.47 0.10 -14.63
CA GLU A 726 -23.86 0.41 -14.95
C GLU A 726 -24.03 1.86 -15.45
N ALA A 727 -22.95 2.61 -15.68
CA ALA A 727 -22.96 4.04 -16.04
C ALA A 727 -22.53 4.32 -17.50
N GLY A 728 -22.52 3.29 -18.35
CA GLY A 728 -22.15 3.40 -19.76
C GLY A 728 -20.64 3.55 -20.00
N PRO A 729 -20.22 3.89 -21.24
CA PRO A 729 -18.80 3.88 -21.60
C PRO A 729 -17.92 4.84 -20.78
N TYR A 730 -18.45 5.96 -20.29
CA TYR A 730 -17.71 6.77 -19.32
C TYR A 730 -17.44 6.01 -18.01
N GLY A 731 -18.46 5.31 -17.49
CA GLY A 731 -18.29 4.49 -16.29
C GLY A 731 -17.24 3.41 -16.51
N ASP A 732 -17.27 2.74 -17.66
CA ASP A 732 -16.27 1.74 -18.03
C ASP A 732 -14.86 2.35 -18.09
N PHE A 733 -14.74 3.61 -18.51
CA PHE A 733 -13.44 4.31 -18.53
C PHE A 733 -12.97 4.73 -17.14
N VAL A 734 -13.89 5.01 -16.21
CA VAL A 734 -13.57 5.17 -14.78
C VAL A 734 -13.12 3.84 -14.18
N VAL A 735 -13.75 2.71 -14.51
CA VAL A 735 -13.27 1.37 -14.09
C VAL A 735 -11.86 1.09 -14.60
N GLU A 736 -11.55 1.45 -15.85
CA GLU A 736 -10.19 1.34 -16.40
C GLU A 736 -9.19 2.24 -15.64
N THR A 737 -9.61 3.45 -15.27
CA THR A 737 -8.80 4.37 -14.45
C THR A 737 -8.55 3.82 -13.05
N ASP A 738 -9.56 3.22 -12.42
CA ASP A 738 -9.45 2.53 -11.14
C ASP A 738 -8.47 1.35 -11.23
N ASN A 739 -8.54 0.55 -12.29
CA ASN A 739 -7.62 -0.55 -12.54
C ASN A 739 -6.16 -0.05 -12.70
N ALA A 740 -5.95 1.04 -13.43
CA ALA A 740 -4.63 1.66 -13.57
C ALA A 740 -4.09 2.17 -12.22
N CYS A 741 -4.95 2.75 -11.37
CA CYS A 741 -4.59 3.10 -9.99
C CYS A 741 -4.18 1.85 -9.20
N GLY A 742 -4.93 0.76 -9.31
CA GLY A 742 -4.61 -0.54 -8.70
C GLY A 742 -3.20 -1.02 -9.06
N GLN A 743 -2.83 -0.99 -10.34
CA GLN A 743 -1.51 -1.40 -10.81
C GLN A 743 -0.37 -0.55 -10.21
N LEU A 744 -0.56 0.77 -10.10
CA LEU A 744 0.44 1.67 -9.49
C LEU A 744 0.57 1.43 -7.98
N LEU A 745 -0.55 1.19 -7.30
CA LEU A 745 -0.56 0.84 -5.87
C LEU A 745 0.08 -0.53 -5.62
N ASP A 746 -0.14 -1.50 -6.51
CA ASP A 746 0.52 -2.80 -6.49
C ASP A 746 2.03 -2.66 -6.68
N ALA A 747 2.49 -1.85 -7.63
CA ALA A 747 3.91 -1.60 -7.82
C ALA A 747 4.58 -1.06 -6.54
N LEU A 748 3.91 -0.19 -5.77
CA LEU A 748 4.40 0.26 -4.46
C LEU A 748 4.50 -0.89 -3.45
N ARG A 749 3.51 -1.79 -3.42
CA ARG A 749 3.51 -2.96 -2.52
C ARG A 749 4.62 -3.93 -2.88
N GLU A 750 4.73 -4.30 -4.15
CA GLU A 750 5.70 -5.25 -4.68
C GLU A 750 7.14 -4.75 -4.55
N SER A 751 7.35 -3.43 -4.70
CA SER A 751 8.66 -2.81 -4.47
C SER A 751 8.99 -2.59 -2.98
N GLY A 752 8.06 -2.87 -2.06
CA GLY A 752 8.25 -2.65 -0.62
C GLY A 752 8.19 -1.17 -0.20
N GLN A 753 7.81 -0.26 -1.09
CA GLN A 753 7.78 1.19 -0.86
C GLN A 753 6.43 1.70 -0.35
N ALA A 754 5.39 0.85 -0.29
CA ALA A 754 4.02 1.25 0.01
C ALA A 754 3.82 1.90 1.39
N ASP A 755 4.64 1.55 2.38
CA ASP A 755 4.53 2.08 3.74
C ASP A 755 5.25 3.42 3.91
N ASP A 756 6.18 3.73 3.00
CA ASP A 756 6.99 4.96 3.03
C ASP A 756 6.57 5.93 1.93
N THR A 757 5.36 5.76 1.37
CA THR A 757 4.84 6.58 0.29
C THR A 757 3.55 7.29 0.70
N ILE A 758 3.56 8.62 0.62
CA ILE A 758 2.34 9.43 0.62
C ILE A 758 1.65 9.23 -0.73
N VAL A 759 0.41 8.77 -0.71
CA VAL A 759 -0.42 8.67 -1.92
C VAL A 759 -1.54 9.70 -1.84
N ILE A 760 -1.63 10.56 -2.86
CA ILE A 760 -2.68 11.57 -3.00
C ILE A 760 -3.49 11.21 -4.24
N PHE A 761 -4.81 11.04 -4.09
CA PHE A 761 -5.72 10.87 -5.23
C PHE A 761 -6.68 12.05 -5.33
N SER A 762 -6.80 12.63 -6.54
CA SER A 762 -7.81 13.64 -6.83
C SER A 762 -8.10 13.79 -8.33
N ALA A 763 -8.98 14.72 -8.70
CA ALA A 763 -9.32 15.05 -10.10
C ALA A 763 -9.19 16.55 -10.38
N ASP A 764 -8.80 16.94 -11.59
CA ASP A 764 -8.52 18.36 -11.88
C ASP A 764 -9.75 19.28 -11.90
N ASN A 765 -10.93 18.74 -12.19
CA ASN A 765 -12.21 19.43 -12.11
C ASN A 765 -13.35 18.40 -12.11
N GLY A 766 -14.58 18.87 -11.93
CA GLY A 766 -15.78 18.04 -12.04
C GLY A 766 -16.03 17.48 -13.45
N PRO A 767 -17.11 16.71 -13.62
CA PRO A 767 -17.34 15.93 -14.84
C PRO A 767 -17.81 16.80 -16.01
N GLU A 768 -17.50 16.36 -17.22
CA GLU A 768 -17.86 17.07 -18.46
C GLU A 768 -19.38 16.95 -18.76
N ASN A 769 -19.87 17.77 -19.70
CA ASN A 769 -21.29 17.92 -20.04
C ASN A 769 -22.02 16.62 -20.44
N TYR A 770 -21.29 15.56 -20.79
CA TYR A 770 -21.85 14.22 -21.06
C TYR A 770 -22.55 13.61 -19.83
N ALA A 771 -22.20 14.07 -18.61
CA ALA A 771 -22.86 13.64 -17.37
C ALA A 771 -24.38 13.85 -17.37
N TYR A 772 -24.91 14.84 -18.10
CA TYR A 772 -26.36 15.00 -18.24
C TYR A 772 -27.03 13.85 -18.98
N VAL A 773 -26.40 13.36 -20.05
CA VAL A 773 -26.92 12.22 -20.82
C VAL A 773 -26.78 10.95 -20.00
N ARG A 774 -25.68 10.81 -19.26
CA ARG A 774 -25.43 9.70 -18.36
C ARG A 774 -26.49 9.61 -17.26
N ASP A 775 -26.78 10.70 -16.58
CA ASP A 775 -27.85 10.77 -15.58
C ASP A 775 -29.22 10.43 -16.18
N ALA A 776 -29.52 10.91 -17.40
CA ALA A 776 -30.79 10.60 -18.05
C ALA A 776 -30.92 9.12 -18.48
N THR A 777 -29.80 8.46 -18.77
CA THR A 777 -29.78 7.11 -19.37
C THR A 777 -29.56 6.00 -18.35
N TYR A 778 -28.68 6.26 -17.38
CA TYR A 778 -28.18 5.27 -16.41
C TYR A 778 -28.53 5.62 -14.96
N ASP A 779 -29.17 6.78 -14.74
CA ASP A 779 -29.45 7.30 -13.40
C ASP A 779 -28.19 7.50 -12.54
N HIS A 780 -27.06 7.80 -13.20
CA HIS A 780 -25.78 8.08 -12.57
C HIS A 780 -25.39 9.55 -12.77
N TRP A 781 -25.41 10.32 -11.69
CA TRP A 781 -24.93 11.70 -11.68
C TRP A 781 -23.49 11.76 -11.15
N SER A 782 -22.52 11.97 -12.04
CA SER A 782 -21.10 11.96 -11.69
C SER A 782 -20.69 13.05 -10.68
N ALA A 783 -21.45 14.14 -10.57
CA ALA A 783 -21.21 15.20 -9.60
C ALA A 783 -22.06 15.05 -8.31
N GLU A 784 -22.72 13.91 -8.07
CA GLU A 784 -23.58 13.70 -6.90
C GLU A 784 -22.91 14.11 -5.58
N PRO A 785 -23.57 14.88 -4.69
CA PRO A 785 -24.95 15.44 -4.78
C PRO A 785 -25.03 16.86 -5.36
N PHE A 786 -23.96 17.33 -5.97
CA PHE A 786 -23.73 18.75 -6.29
C PHE A 786 -24.39 19.22 -7.59
N ARG A 787 -24.72 20.51 -7.64
CA ARG A 787 -25.16 21.20 -8.87
C ARG A 787 -23.97 21.56 -9.74
N GLY A 788 -24.16 21.53 -11.06
CA GLY A 788 -23.19 22.00 -12.05
C GLY A 788 -22.16 20.94 -12.46
N LEU A 789 -21.39 21.30 -13.49
CA LEU A 789 -20.41 20.43 -14.14
C LEU A 789 -19.14 21.22 -14.46
N LYS A 790 -18.16 20.58 -15.10
CA LYS A 790 -16.96 21.24 -15.63
C LYS A 790 -17.30 22.57 -16.32
N ARG A 791 -16.53 23.60 -15.99
CA ARG A 791 -16.67 25.03 -16.32
C ARG A 791 -17.60 25.84 -15.43
N ASP A 792 -18.52 25.22 -14.72
CA ASP A 792 -19.41 25.94 -13.81
C ASP A 792 -18.65 26.30 -12.51
N ILE A 793 -19.19 27.29 -11.78
CA ILE A 793 -18.70 27.70 -10.45
C ILE A 793 -19.57 27.08 -9.34
N TYR A 794 -20.66 26.39 -9.70
CA TYR A 794 -21.36 25.53 -8.77
C TYR A 794 -20.48 24.36 -8.30
N GLU A 795 -20.78 23.78 -7.14
CA GLU A 795 -19.94 22.79 -6.46
C GLU A 795 -19.54 21.63 -7.38
N GLY A 796 -20.43 21.13 -8.23
CA GLY A 796 -20.17 20.01 -9.14
C GLY A 796 -19.13 20.32 -10.23
N GLY A 797 -18.73 21.58 -10.40
CA GLY A 797 -17.66 21.98 -11.30
C GLY A 797 -16.26 21.82 -10.71
N HIS A 798 -16.09 21.92 -9.39
CA HIS A 798 -14.77 21.96 -8.74
C HIS A 798 -14.65 21.10 -7.47
N HIS A 799 -15.75 20.62 -6.90
CA HIS A 799 -15.79 19.65 -5.81
C HIS A 799 -15.49 18.25 -6.38
N VAL A 800 -14.38 17.67 -5.95
CA VAL A 800 -13.76 16.49 -6.57
C VAL A 800 -13.35 15.48 -5.51
N PRO A 801 -13.18 14.18 -5.86
CA PRO A 801 -12.60 13.21 -4.93
C PRO A 801 -11.26 13.73 -4.41
N PHE A 802 -11.01 13.65 -3.10
CA PHE A 802 -9.73 14.07 -2.53
C PHE A 802 -9.33 13.16 -1.37
N LEU A 803 -8.31 12.33 -1.60
CA LEU A 803 -7.83 11.30 -0.68
C LEU A 803 -6.35 11.53 -0.39
N ILE A 804 -5.95 11.38 0.87
CA ILE A 804 -4.54 11.38 1.28
C ILE A 804 -4.29 10.16 2.16
N ARG A 805 -3.40 9.26 1.72
CA ARG A 805 -2.87 8.12 2.48
C ARG A 805 -1.42 8.41 2.85
N TRP A 806 -1.13 8.45 4.14
CA TRP A 806 0.23 8.50 4.67
C TRP A 806 0.34 7.51 5.83
N PRO A 807 0.86 6.29 5.58
CA PRO A 807 0.95 5.26 6.61
C PRO A 807 1.69 5.76 7.86
N GLY A 808 1.12 5.50 9.04
CA GLY A 808 1.66 5.97 10.32
C GLY A 808 1.36 7.43 10.66
N VAL A 809 0.84 8.24 9.73
CA VAL A 809 0.50 9.66 9.96
C VAL A 809 -1.00 9.92 9.78
N THR A 810 -1.58 9.59 8.62
CA THR A 810 -3.03 9.68 8.42
C THR A 810 -3.73 8.55 9.17
N LYS A 811 -4.82 8.84 9.89
CA LYS A 811 -5.71 7.81 10.44
C LYS A 811 -6.52 7.15 9.29
N PRO A 812 -6.34 5.84 9.02
CA PRO A 812 -7.02 5.17 7.92
C PRO A 812 -8.54 5.20 8.05
N GLY A 813 -9.24 5.32 6.91
CA GLY A 813 -10.70 5.21 6.82
C GLY A 813 -11.46 6.40 7.41
N THR A 814 -10.77 7.50 7.69
CA THR A 814 -11.39 8.71 8.24
C THR A 814 -11.94 9.60 7.15
N VAL A 815 -12.99 10.35 7.48
CA VAL A 815 -13.53 11.42 6.65
C VAL A 815 -13.32 12.73 7.38
N SER A 816 -12.80 13.73 6.67
CA SER A 816 -12.67 15.09 7.15
C SER A 816 -13.63 16.00 6.38
N ASP A 817 -14.46 16.74 7.11
CA ASP A 817 -15.37 17.75 6.57
C ASP A 817 -14.71 19.15 6.49
N SER A 818 -13.43 19.24 6.86
CA SER A 818 -12.64 20.46 6.74
C SER A 818 -12.57 20.91 5.28
N LEU A 819 -12.76 22.22 5.06
CA LEU A 819 -12.58 22.83 3.75
C LEU A 819 -11.13 22.65 3.29
N ALA A 820 -10.92 21.84 2.26
CA ALA A 820 -9.60 21.52 1.72
C ALA A 820 -9.55 21.78 0.22
N SER A 821 -8.41 22.19 -0.29
CA SER A 821 -8.22 22.37 -1.72
C SER A 821 -6.89 21.79 -2.20
N GLN A 822 -6.83 21.37 -3.45
CA GLN A 822 -5.60 20.90 -4.08
C GLN A 822 -4.47 21.95 -4.08
N ILE A 823 -4.82 23.23 -3.99
CA ILE A 823 -3.87 24.33 -3.79
C ILE A 823 -3.05 24.16 -2.51
N ASP A 824 -3.57 23.43 -1.52
CA ASP A 824 -2.98 23.22 -0.20
C ASP A 824 -1.87 22.16 -0.20
N ILE A 825 -1.71 21.40 -1.28
CA ILE A 825 -0.74 20.32 -1.37
C ILE A 825 0.71 20.82 -1.27
N MET A 826 1.03 21.98 -1.87
CA MET A 826 2.40 22.49 -1.83
C MET A 826 2.86 22.82 -0.39
N ALA A 827 2.06 23.56 0.39
CA ALA A 827 2.38 23.84 1.79
C ALA A 827 2.32 22.57 2.66
N THR A 828 1.39 21.67 2.39
CA THR A 828 1.29 20.39 3.12
C THR A 828 2.55 19.55 2.96
N LEU A 829 3.07 19.44 1.73
CA LEU A 829 4.29 18.70 1.44
C LEU A 829 5.54 19.43 1.92
N ALA A 830 5.54 20.77 1.89
CA ALA A 830 6.61 21.56 2.50
C ALA A 830 6.73 21.28 4.00
N ASP A 831 5.63 21.35 4.75
CA ASP A 831 5.61 21.03 6.19
C ASP A 831 5.97 19.55 6.44
N ALA A 832 5.54 18.64 5.56
CA ALA A 832 5.83 17.21 5.68
C ALA A 832 7.33 16.89 5.63
N ILE A 833 8.11 17.69 4.89
CA ILE A 833 9.55 17.51 4.73
C ILE A 833 10.37 18.61 5.42
N ASP A 834 9.74 19.46 6.24
CA ASP A 834 10.38 20.59 6.91
C ASP A 834 11.08 21.58 5.95
N TYR A 835 10.44 21.86 4.81
CA TYR A 835 10.92 22.83 3.83
C TYR A 835 10.39 24.24 4.12
N ALA A 836 11.30 25.18 4.36
CA ALA A 836 10.96 26.58 4.53
C ALA A 836 10.57 27.24 3.20
N LEU A 837 9.27 27.47 2.99
CA LEU A 837 8.75 28.13 1.79
C LEU A 837 9.21 29.60 1.70
N PRO A 838 9.72 30.06 0.54
CA PRO A 838 9.98 31.47 0.29
C PRO A 838 8.73 32.33 0.41
N GLU A 839 8.92 33.60 0.75
CA GLU A 839 7.83 34.56 0.91
C GLU A 839 6.91 34.72 -0.31
N ASP A 840 7.45 34.55 -1.51
CA ASP A 840 6.76 34.67 -2.79
C ASP A 840 6.36 33.32 -3.40
N ALA A 841 6.34 32.25 -2.61
CA ALA A 841 5.84 30.94 -3.01
C ALA A 841 4.53 30.60 -2.29
N ALA A 842 3.71 29.72 -2.91
CA ALA A 842 2.54 29.09 -2.31
C ALA A 842 1.57 30.06 -1.58
N GLU A 843 1.30 31.24 -2.16
CA GLU A 843 0.69 32.35 -1.41
C GLU A 843 -0.73 32.10 -0.91
N ASP A 844 -1.38 31.07 -1.46
CA ASP A 844 -2.75 30.70 -1.17
C ASP A 844 -2.86 29.27 -0.59
N SER A 845 -1.73 28.60 -0.35
CA SER A 845 -1.62 27.22 0.11
C SER A 845 -1.59 27.15 1.65
N HIS A 846 -2.55 26.47 2.24
CA HIS A 846 -2.62 26.21 3.67
C HIS A 846 -2.19 24.77 3.96
N SER A 847 -1.28 24.53 4.91
CA SER A 847 -0.88 23.15 5.21
C SER A 847 -2.02 22.34 5.81
N LEU A 848 -2.39 21.22 5.18
CA LEU A 848 -3.35 20.24 5.68
C LEU A 848 -2.73 19.30 6.72
N LEU A 849 -1.43 19.41 7.01
CA LEU A 849 -0.72 18.50 7.91
C LEU A 849 -1.35 18.40 9.31
N PRO A 850 -1.81 19.50 9.94
CA PRO A 850 -2.53 19.43 11.22
C PRO A 850 -3.83 18.63 11.12
N ILE A 851 -4.54 18.69 9.99
CA ILE A 851 -5.76 17.90 9.76
C ILE A 851 -5.38 16.42 9.59
N ILE A 852 -4.37 16.15 8.75
CA ILE A 852 -3.86 14.81 8.48
C ILE A 852 -3.42 14.09 9.76
N ARG A 853 -2.73 14.79 10.67
CA ARG A 853 -2.29 14.27 11.98
C ARG A 853 -3.40 14.16 13.03
N GLY A 854 -4.53 14.83 12.80
CA GLY A 854 -5.63 14.92 13.77
C GLY A 854 -5.42 15.98 14.86
N ASP A 855 -4.47 16.89 14.67
CA ASP A 855 -4.15 17.99 15.60
C ASP A 855 -5.17 19.14 15.51
N SER A 856 -5.82 19.29 14.35
CA SER A 856 -6.84 20.30 14.09
C SER A 856 -7.89 19.80 13.11
N ASN A 857 -9.10 20.34 13.18
CA ASN A 857 -10.16 20.15 12.18
C ASN A 857 -10.43 21.42 11.36
N LEU A 858 -9.61 22.46 11.52
CA LEU A 858 -9.79 23.75 10.87
C LEU A 858 -8.44 24.41 10.59
N VAL A 859 -8.09 24.49 9.30
CA VAL A 859 -6.90 25.19 8.81
C VAL A 859 -7.30 26.31 7.83
N ARG A 860 -8.25 26.01 6.94
CA ARG A 860 -8.80 26.96 5.96
C ARG A 860 -10.21 27.36 6.36
N THR A 861 -10.45 28.66 6.49
CA THR A 861 -11.76 29.23 6.86
C THR A 861 -12.54 29.77 5.66
N ALA A 862 -11.85 30.10 4.58
CA ALA A 862 -12.46 30.54 3.33
C ALA A 862 -11.69 30.03 2.10
N HIS A 863 -12.41 29.85 0.99
CA HIS A 863 -11.83 29.49 -0.31
C HIS A 863 -12.53 30.24 -1.44
N VAL A 864 -11.75 30.75 -2.40
CA VAL A 864 -12.28 31.45 -3.57
C VAL A 864 -12.28 30.51 -4.77
N HIS A 865 -13.43 30.38 -5.43
CA HIS A 865 -13.57 29.62 -6.66
C HIS A 865 -13.64 30.56 -7.87
N ASN A 866 -12.90 30.22 -8.93
CA ASN A 866 -12.96 30.92 -10.20
C ASN A 866 -12.73 29.93 -11.35
N THR A 867 -13.49 30.11 -12.42
CA THR A 867 -13.22 29.41 -13.70
C THR A 867 -12.92 30.44 -14.79
N TYR A 868 -13.71 31.52 -14.87
CA TYR A 868 -13.52 32.57 -15.86
C TYR A 868 -13.49 33.95 -15.21
N LYS A 869 -12.86 34.90 -15.91
CA LYS A 869 -12.58 36.26 -15.42
C LYS A 869 -13.74 37.01 -14.75
N ASN A 870 -14.99 36.74 -15.17
CA ASN A 870 -16.15 37.56 -14.82
C ASN A 870 -17.06 36.96 -13.73
N ALA A 871 -16.72 35.79 -13.17
CA ALA A 871 -17.54 35.15 -12.15
C ALA A 871 -16.65 34.56 -11.06
N TYR A 872 -16.98 34.84 -9.80
CA TYR A 872 -16.26 34.35 -8.63
C TYR A 872 -17.26 33.80 -7.63
N ALA A 873 -16.83 32.82 -6.85
CA ALA A 873 -17.54 32.42 -5.64
C ALA A 873 -16.60 32.38 -4.45
N ILE A 874 -17.16 32.48 -3.25
CA ILE A 874 -16.44 32.30 -2.00
C ILE A 874 -17.20 31.33 -1.10
N ARG A 875 -16.48 30.30 -0.67
CA ARG A 875 -16.85 29.40 0.42
C ARG A 875 -16.36 30.01 1.72
N GLU A 876 -17.24 30.17 2.70
CA GLU A 876 -16.89 30.61 4.06
C GLU A 876 -17.78 29.89 5.08
N GLU A 877 -17.16 29.04 5.90
CA GLU A 877 -17.86 28.09 6.78
C GLU A 877 -18.85 27.23 5.96
N ASN A 878 -20.12 27.20 6.36
CA ASN A 878 -21.19 26.48 5.66
C ASN A 878 -21.80 27.29 4.50
N TRP A 879 -21.38 28.54 4.27
CA TRP A 879 -21.97 29.41 3.26
C TRP A 879 -21.19 29.41 1.95
N LEU A 880 -21.92 29.49 0.84
CA LEU A 880 -21.38 29.69 -0.50
C LEU A 880 -22.05 30.92 -1.11
N LEU A 881 -21.27 31.93 -1.45
CA LEU A 881 -21.72 33.08 -2.23
C LEU A 881 -21.15 32.94 -3.64
N ILE A 882 -22.01 32.96 -4.65
CA ILE A 882 -21.65 33.14 -6.06
C ILE A 882 -21.91 34.60 -6.40
N ASP A 883 -20.83 35.37 -6.58
CA ASP A 883 -20.85 36.81 -6.89
C ASP A 883 -21.04 37.03 -8.40
N SER A 884 -22.10 36.41 -8.93
CA SER A 884 -22.53 36.41 -10.32
C SER A 884 -24.01 36.06 -10.37
N LYS A 885 -24.69 36.47 -11.45
CA LYS A 885 -26.12 36.17 -11.69
C LYS A 885 -26.42 34.67 -11.72
N THR A 886 -25.45 33.86 -12.12
CA THR A 886 -25.55 32.40 -12.16
C THR A 886 -24.17 31.78 -12.01
N GLY A 887 -24.13 30.59 -11.43
CA GLY A 887 -22.96 29.72 -11.42
C GLY A 887 -22.73 28.94 -12.72
N TYR A 888 -23.70 28.89 -13.65
CA TYR A 888 -23.52 28.21 -14.92
C TYR A 888 -22.66 29.00 -15.92
N HIS A 889 -21.79 28.29 -16.64
CA HIS A 889 -21.08 28.84 -17.80
C HIS A 889 -21.88 28.74 -19.10
N ARG A 890 -22.66 27.66 -19.27
CA ARG A 890 -23.53 27.43 -20.43
C ARG A 890 -25.00 27.51 -20.01
N LYS A 891 -25.92 27.44 -20.99
CA LYS A 891 -27.35 27.38 -20.64
C LYS A 891 -27.64 26.12 -19.81
N PRO A 892 -28.45 26.22 -18.75
CA PRO A 892 -28.81 25.08 -17.92
C PRO A 892 -29.51 23.98 -18.73
N ASN A 893 -29.31 22.73 -18.31
CA ASN A 893 -30.07 21.61 -18.84
C ASN A 893 -31.42 21.49 -18.13
N GLN A 894 -32.47 22.08 -18.72
CA GLN A 894 -33.81 22.10 -18.11
C GLN A 894 -34.38 20.71 -17.82
N LYS A 895 -34.05 19.68 -18.60
CA LYS A 895 -34.52 18.31 -18.33
C LYS A 895 -33.91 17.78 -17.05
N TRP A 896 -32.62 17.99 -16.86
CA TRP A 896 -31.91 17.62 -15.64
C TRP A 896 -32.43 18.42 -14.43
N GLU A 897 -32.58 19.74 -14.56
CA GLU A 897 -33.11 20.58 -13.48
C GLU A 897 -34.52 20.15 -13.06
N THR A 898 -35.38 19.83 -14.02
CA THR A 898 -36.73 19.31 -13.74
C THR A 898 -36.68 17.94 -13.05
N LYS A 899 -35.82 17.02 -13.53
CA LYS A 899 -35.63 15.69 -12.95
C LYS A 899 -35.18 15.78 -11.48
N HIS A 900 -34.28 16.72 -11.19
CA HIS A 900 -33.64 16.89 -9.88
C HIS A 900 -34.26 17.99 -9.00
N LEU A 901 -35.46 18.45 -9.37
CA LEU A 901 -36.31 19.38 -8.61
C LEU A 901 -35.65 20.73 -8.32
N TYR A 902 -34.88 21.25 -9.28
CA TYR A 902 -34.33 22.61 -9.21
C TYR A 902 -35.41 23.63 -9.59
N ASN A 903 -35.51 24.69 -8.79
CA ASN A 903 -36.32 25.85 -9.13
C ASN A 903 -35.65 26.64 -10.27
N ALA A 904 -36.43 27.42 -11.02
CA ALA A 904 -35.86 28.39 -11.93
C ALA A 904 -35.03 29.41 -11.14
N ASP A 905 -33.81 29.71 -11.62
CA ASP A 905 -32.97 30.74 -11.02
C ASP A 905 -33.74 32.07 -10.98
N ASP A 906 -33.59 32.79 -9.86
CA ASP A 906 -34.20 34.11 -9.73
C ASP A 906 -33.41 35.18 -10.51
N ASP A 907 -33.95 36.40 -10.61
CA ASP A 907 -33.30 37.49 -11.33
C ASP A 907 -32.31 38.28 -10.44
N GLN A 908 -31.80 37.66 -9.37
CA GLN A 908 -30.85 38.33 -8.47
C GLN A 908 -29.47 38.46 -9.11
N ALA A 909 -28.71 39.45 -8.65
CA ALA A 909 -27.35 39.70 -9.14
C ALA A 909 -26.31 38.71 -8.61
N VAL A 910 -26.67 37.95 -7.56
CA VAL A 910 -25.83 37.01 -6.82
C VAL A 910 -26.66 35.85 -6.31
N GLU A 911 -26.01 34.72 -6.04
CA GLU A 911 -26.63 33.55 -5.40
C GLU A 911 -25.95 33.26 -4.07
N LEU A 912 -26.73 32.98 -3.02
CA LEU A 912 -26.23 32.60 -1.70
C LEU A 912 -26.88 31.30 -1.25
N TYR A 913 -26.06 30.35 -0.80
CA TYR A 913 -26.49 29.04 -0.32
C TYR A 913 -25.89 28.74 1.06
N ASP A 914 -26.70 28.13 1.94
CA ASP A 914 -26.23 27.47 3.16
C ASP A 914 -26.11 25.97 2.88
N LEU A 915 -24.88 25.50 2.66
CA LEU A 915 -24.63 24.10 2.27
C LEU A 915 -24.82 23.12 3.43
N SER A 916 -24.98 23.59 4.67
CA SER A 916 -25.33 22.68 5.79
C SER A 916 -26.76 22.15 5.69
N ILE A 917 -27.61 22.83 4.92
CA ILE A 917 -29.01 22.43 4.67
C ILE A 917 -29.30 22.19 3.19
N ASP A 918 -28.53 22.79 2.27
CA ASP A 918 -28.75 22.74 0.83
C ASP A 918 -27.43 22.53 0.07
N ILE A 919 -26.80 21.37 0.28
CA ILE A 919 -25.54 20.99 -0.36
C ILE A 919 -25.63 20.95 -1.89
N GLY A 920 -26.82 20.70 -2.44
CA GLY A 920 -27.06 20.72 -3.88
C GLY A 920 -27.49 22.08 -4.42
N GLN A 921 -27.50 23.15 -3.64
CA GLN A 921 -27.71 24.53 -4.11
C GLN A 921 -29.03 24.75 -4.87
N ARG A 922 -30.14 24.22 -4.35
CA ARG A 922 -31.49 24.32 -4.93
C ARG A 922 -32.23 25.62 -4.59
N HIS A 923 -31.83 26.30 -3.52
CA HIS A 923 -32.55 27.45 -2.99
C HIS A 923 -31.62 28.65 -2.79
N ASN A 924 -31.68 29.63 -3.70
CA ASN A 924 -31.01 30.90 -3.50
C ASN A 924 -31.66 31.67 -2.34
N VAL A 925 -30.91 31.93 -1.27
CA VAL A 925 -31.38 32.66 -0.09
C VAL A 925 -30.83 34.10 0.00
N ALA A 926 -30.17 34.61 -1.05
CA ALA A 926 -29.52 35.92 -1.04
C ALA A 926 -30.44 37.07 -0.62
N SER A 927 -31.71 37.07 -1.06
CA SER A 927 -32.69 38.11 -0.74
C SER A 927 -33.11 38.11 0.74
N HIS A 928 -33.01 36.98 1.41
CA HIS A 928 -33.33 36.82 2.83
C HIS A 928 -32.13 37.12 3.74
N HIS A 929 -30.90 37.14 3.21
CA HIS A 929 -29.66 37.33 3.99
C HIS A 929 -28.74 38.42 3.42
N PRO A 930 -29.23 39.67 3.19
CA PRO A 930 -28.44 40.73 2.54
C PRO A 930 -27.17 41.12 3.31
N ASP A 931 -27.17 40.98 4.65
CA ASP A 931 -25.98 41.23 5.48
C ASP A 931 -24.88 40.18 5.25
N ARG A 932 -25.25 38.90 5.10
CA ARG A 932 -24.30 37.81 4.80
C ARG A 932 -23.70 38.00 3.42
N VAL A 933 -24.52 38.35 2.42
CA VAL A 933 -24.06 38.69 1.07
C VAL A 933 -23.01 39.80 1.12
N ARG A 934 -23.33 40.95 1.76
CA ARG A 934 -22.39 42.07 1.87
C ARG A 934 -21.07 41.69 2.56
N SER A 935 -21.15 40.91 3.63
CA SER A 935 -19.97 40.42 4.37
C SER A 935 -19.08 39.54 3.48
N MET A 936 -19.67 38.55 2.81
CA MET A 936 -18.93 37.62 1.95
C MET A 936 -18.37 38.31 0.70
N GLN A 937 -19.08 39.28 0.10
CA GLN A 937 -18.55 40.12 -0.98
C GLN A 937 -17.34 40.95 -0.51
N ALA A 938 -17.40 41.54 0.69
CA ALA A 938 -16.27 42.25 1.27
C ALA A 938 -15.09 41.32 1.52
N ARG A 939 -15.34 40.11 2.02
CA ARG A 939 -14.31 39.08 2.24
C ARG A 939 -13.66 38.63 0.93
N LEU A 940 -14.46 38.33 -0.10
CA LEU A 940 -13.99 37.98 -1.45
C LEU A 940 -13.12 39.10 -2.03
N LYS A 941 -13.56 40.35 -1.94
CA LYS A 941 -12.78 41.52 -2.39
C LYS A 941 -11.45 41.63 -1.64
N SER A 942 -11.44 41.38 -0.33
CA SER A 942 -10.24 41.41 0.49
C SER A 942 -9.22 40.35 0.04
N ILE A 943 -9.64 39.09 -0.08
CA ILE A 943 -8.77 37.97 -0.52
C ILE A 943 -8.19 38.24 -1.91
N ARG A 944 -9.02 38.70 -2.85
CA ARG A 944 -8.58 39.02 -4.23
C ARG A 944 -7.59 40.18 -4.30
N SER A 945 -7.66 41.12 -3.36
CA SER A 945 -6.74 42.27 -3.31
C SER A 945 -5.48 41.99 -2.50
N ALA A 946 -5.49 40.94 -1.67
CA ALA A 946 -4.35 40.55 -0.84
C ALA A 946 -3.29 39.83 -1.67
N LYS A 947 -2.01 39.99 -1.26
CA LYS A 947 -0.89 39.25 -1.84
C LYS A 947 -0.95 37.76 -1.48
N HIS A 948 -1.41 37.45 -0.26
CA HIS A 948 -1.53 36.11 0.31
C HIS A 948 -2.95 35.88 0.83
N SER A 949 -3.45 34.66 0.68
CA SER A 949 -4.67 34.22 1.39
C SER A 949 -4.38 33.22 2.52
N ALA A 950 -3.23 32.55 2.48
CA ALA A 950 -2.80 31.63 3.53
C ALA A 950 -2.04 32.34 4.67
N PRO A 951 -2.18 31.87 5.93
CA PRO A 951 -1.34 32.34 7.02
C PRO A 951 0.11 31.95 6.74
N ARG A 952 1.03 32.91 6.90
CA ARG A 952 2.46 32.59 6.94
C ARG A 952 2.78 32.16 8.37
N PHE A 953 3.50 31.06 8.53
CA PHE A 953 4.16 30.78 9.80
C PHE A 953 5.17 31.91 10.04
N ASP A 954 5.05 32.60 11.17
CA ASP A 954 6.11 33.50 11.64
C ASP A 954 7.22 32.56 12.17
N PRO A 955 8.46 32.64 11.63
CA PRO A 955 9.54 31.70 11.96
C PRO A 955 9.94 31.69 13.43
#